data_AF-A0AA88TVD5-F1
#
_entry.id   AF-A0AA88TVD5-F1
#
_cell.length_a   1.000
_cell.length_b   1.000
_cell.length_c   1.000
_cell.angle_alpha   90.00
_cell.angle_beta   90.00
_cell.angle_gamma   90.00
#
_symmetry.space_group_name_H-M   'P 1'
#
loop_
_entity.id
_entity.type
_entity.pdbx_description
1 polymer ?
#
loop_
_entity_poly.entity_id
_entity_poly.type
_entity_poly.pdbx_seq_one_letter_code
_entity_poly.pdbx_strand_id
1 'polypeptide(L)'
;MPCGNKLVSPKVCEGQELSGALIHKVFKSKTLYLRPSKEIECESICVEDEKDSTDSDSVTEITSPVPCPGTTELCSPPLAEPVPIQSSSSLSFSPVPSTSWATTPSTFQEHSLAQASTSSAPNTMSYESTSHDDYSAYMSVMTNFSDFSSDDEELNQAILASIETHRFREGMKTLGVLDAIQRHPTNFRPILCHEPAPLTADILDELFEIRLAQKGSNKRMQEEVVVPFWRDYIQDMEDEEGPAKLEKILAFATGASCVPPSGFSPQPTIEFLHKEDSAIYSALYDEKTSRLFLKEGFQPDSVAVANFTDDINNTGWAYLEVSSSGGYNDTLQAYAAGVVEAAATSQLIYKHWMNTLMGYCGPFSRDVSYCLRLKDYITTNLQWVLQQMDAHADAPYWHQVRLSLLQLQGLEDGYNGQIEFPSGNLSINPFGFLLFQMGGDLEDLESVLNKSSQSRTVGSGSCSALIKFLPGHKDLLVSHDTWNTYQSMLRILKRYSFSYRTSPTEKAIIPGRIQVFSSYPGSIFSGDDFYLLSSGLVTLETTIGNSNPDLWKLVQPREAVMEWLRNIVANRLAENGQEWTDIFTAYNSGTYNNQWMVIDYKVFVPGQGYTKPGLFTVLEQIPGMIITADKTEELFQTGYWASYNIPYFEEVFNASGGQELVQKYGSWFSFSENPRAQIFRRNQTFVTDIESMVRLMRYNNYKEDPLSWCDKCDPSPNGENSISARSDLNPANGTYPFGALRQRPHGGTDMKMTSADMFRRFELLAVSGPTWDQVPVFQWSSSPYSNLLHMGQPDLWAFDTVHVRWST
;
A
#
# COMPACT_ATOMS: atom_id res chain seq x y z
N MET A 1 6.98 9.87 33.03
CA MET A 1 6.38 8.51 33.05
C MET A 1 6.84 7.81 34.33
N PRO A 2 6.04 6.94 34.94
CA PRO A 2 6.56 5.84 35.76
C PRO A 2 6.97 4.68 34.82
N CYS A 3 8.15 4.09 35.02
CA CYS A 3 8.62 2.97 34.20
C CYS A 3 8.07 1.63 34.73
N GLY A 4 7.47 0.84 33.84
CA GLY A 4 6.92 -0.48 34.15
C GLY A 4 7.94 -1.60 33.96
N ASN A 5 8.84 -1.80 34.92
CA ASN A 5 9.86 -2.87 34.84
C ASN A 5 9.23 -4.26 35.00
N LYS A 6 8.80 -4.88 33.89
CA LYS A 6 8.52 -6.33 33.77
C LYS A 6 8.50 -6.76 32.30
N LEU A 7 9.66 -7.09 31.75
CA LEU A 7 9.75 -7.94 30.57
C LEU A 7 9.25 -9.35 30.92
N VAL A 8 8.53 -9.99 29.99
CA VAL A 8 8.04 -11.36 30.15
C VAL A 8 8.87 -12.27 29.27
N SER A 9 9.63 -13.19 29.88
CA SER A 9 10.44 -14.17 29.15
C SER A 9 9.54 -15.05 28.27
N PRO A 10 9.74 -15.12 26.95
CA PRO A 10 8.97 -16.00 26.10
C PRO A 10 9.30 -17.46 26.41
N LYS A 11 8.27 -18.29 26.59
CA LYS A 11 8.43 -19.75 26.57
C LYS A 11 8.27 -20.21 25.11
N VAL A 12 9.30 -20.88 24.61
CA VAL A 12 9.33 -21.50 23.27
C VAL A 12 9.26 -23.01 23.46
N CYS A 13 8.52 -23.71 22.60
CA CYS A 13 8.42 -25.17 22.63
C CYS A 13 9.34 -25.83 21.59
N GLU A 14 9.67 -27.10 21.83
CA GLU A 14 10.43 -27.92 20.89
C GLU A 14 9.68 -28.04 19.54
N GLY A 15 10.40 -27.89 18.42
CA GLY A 15 9.82 -27.88 17.07
C GLY A 15 9.16 -26.56 16.62
N GLN A 16 9.32 -25.46 17.37
CA GLN A 16 8.72 -24.16 17.03
C GLN A 16 9.63 -23.26 16.17
N GLU A 17 9.26 -22.99 14.91
CA GLU A 17 10.04 -22.15 14.00
C GLU A 17 10.04 -20.65 14.36
N LEU A 18 11.20 -20.00 14.19
CA LEU A 18 11.41 -18.60 14.55
C LEU A 18 11.08 -17.64 13.38
N SER A 19 9.79 -17.51 13.05
CA SER A 19 9.33 -16.58 12.01
C SER A 19 9.55 -15.10 12.37
N GLY A 20 9.69 -14.22 11.37
CA GLY A 20 9.83 -12.76 11.58
C GLY A 20 8.67 -12.12 12.37
N ALA A 21 7.47 -12.69 12.26
CA ALA A 21 6.31 -12.27 13.07
C ALA A 21 6.48 -12.57 14.58
N LEU A 22 7.25 -13.61 14.94
CA LEU A 22 7.61 -13.92 16.32
C LEU A 22 8.63 -12.90 16.86
N ILE A 23 9.62 -12.55 16.05
CA ILE A 23 10.65 -11.53 16.38
C ILE A 23 10.00 -10.16 16.61
N HIS A 24 9.14 -9.70 15.69
CA HIS A 24 8.42 -8.42 15.80
C HIS A 24 7.52 -8.34 17.05
N LYS A 25 7.09 -9.49 17.59
CA LYS A 25 6.28 -9.59 18.81
C LYS A 25 7.11 -9.53 20.11
N VAL A 26 8.41 -9.81 20.04
CA VAL A 26 9.37 -9.68 21.15
C VAL A 26 10.00 -8.28 21.16
N PHE A 27 10.50 -7.81 20.02
CA PHE A 27 11.30 -6.59 19.88
C PHE A 27 10.47 -5.43 19.30
N LYS A 28 9.53 -4.90 20.09
CA LYS A 28 8.64 -3.82 19.63
C LYS A 28 9.43 -2.59 19.11
N SER A 29 9.08 -2.14 17.91
CA SER A 29 9.37 -0.81 17.34
C SER A 29 10.79 -0.45 16.85
N LYS A 30 11.56 -1.42 16.32
CA LYS A 30 12.53 -1.16 15.23
C LYS A 30 12.35 -2.20 14.10
N THR A 31 12.59 -1.82 12.84
CA THR A 31 12.28 -2.64 11.65
C THR A 31 13.54 -3.28 11.08
N LEU A 32 13.53 -4.59 10.85
CA LEU A 32 14.64 -5.33 10.25
C LEU A 32 14.09 -6.42 9.31
N TYR A 33 14.58 -6.48 8.08
CA TYR A 33 14.16 -7.45 7.06
C TYR A 33 15.32 -8.37 6.67
N LEU A 34 15.17 -9.67 6.89
CA LEU A 34 16.00 -10.73 6.31
C LEU A 34 15.10 -11.87 5.85
N ARG A 35 15.34 -12.41 4.65
CA ARG A 35 14.62 -13.55 4.07
C ARG A 35 15.63 -14.59 3.57
N PRO A 36 15.58 -15.85 4.01
CA PRO A 36 16.49 -16.90 3.52
C PRO A 36 16.25 -17.23 2.05
N SER A 37 17.29 -17.70 1.36
CA SER A 37 17.19 -18.25 0.00
C SER A 37 17.63 -19.71 -0.04
N LYS A 38 16.63 -20.61 -0.05
CA LYS A 38 16.71 -22.09 -0.09
C LYS A 38 17.14 -22.82 1.18
N GLU A 39 16.77 -24.10 1.21
CA GLU A 39 17.06 -25.13 2.20
C GLU A 39 18.50 -25.65 2.09
N ILE A 40 18.99 -26.25 3.17
CA ILE A 40 20.19 -27.11 3.21
C ILE A 40 19.78 -28.42 3.91
N GLU A 41 19.91 -29.55 3.22
CA GLU A 41 19.66 -30.88 3.79
C GLU A 41 20.95 -31.48 4.38
N CYS A 42 20.84 -32.00 5.61
CA CYS A 42 21.67 -33.09 6.18
C CYS A 42 23.20 -32.82 6.34
N GLU A 43 24.00 -33.63 7.05
CA GLU A 43 23.81 -34.93 7.72
C GLU A 43 24.16 -34.92 9.23
N SER A 44 23.91 -36.05 9.90
CA SER A 44 24.14 -36.32 11.32
C SER A 44 25.60 -36.66 11.71
N ILE A 45 25.98 -36.42 12.97
CA ILE A 45 26.83 -37.28 13.81
C ILE A 45 26.49 -37.02 15.29
N CYS A 46 26.76 -37.99 16.18
CA CYS A 46 26.30 -38.03 17.58
C CYS A 46 27.46 -38.19 18.59
N VAL A 47 27.16 -38.15 19.91
CA VAL A 47 27.98 -38.71 21.03
C VAL A 47 29.27 -37.90 21.35
N GLU A 48 29.81 -37.71 22.57
CA GLU A 48 29.60 -38.09 24.01
C GLU A 48 30.19 -36.92 24.88
N ASP A 49 30.28 -36.93 26.22
CA ASP A 49 29.25 -36.81 27.29
C ASP A 49 29.96 -36.24 28.56
N GLU A 50 29.30 -36.24 29.73
CA GLU A 50 29.82 -36.08 31.12
C GLU A 50 30.11 -34.67 31.72
N LYS A 51 29.32 -34.34 32.78
CA LYS A 51 29.73 -33.97 34.18
C LYS A 51 30.59 -32.71 34.45
N ASP A 52 30.63 -32.09 35.66
CA ASP A 52 29.93 -32.19 36.98
C ASP A 52 30.14 -30.84 37.73
N SER A 53 29.60 -30.47 38.91
CA SER A 53 28.66 -31.05 39.90
C SER A 53 28.07 -29.92 40.79
N THR A 54 27.18 -30.26 41.74
CA THR A 54 26.91 -29.55 43.04
C THR A 54 26.30 -28.12 43.00
N ASP A 55 25.40 -27.69 43.92
CA ASP A 55 24.78 -28.35 45.09
C ASP A 55 23.37 -27.76 45.43
N SER A 56 22.63 -28.46 46.30
CA SER A 56 21.51 -28.12 47.24
C SER A 56 20.77 -26.76 47.16
N ASP A 57 19.46 -26.64 47.44
CA ASP A 57 18.41 -27.54 48.02
C ASP A 57 16.99 -27.01 47.60
N SER A 58 15.80 -27.60 47.84
CA SER A 58 15.36 -28.78 48.63
C SER A 58 13.97 -29.30 48.17
N VAL A 59 13.67 -30.58 48.52
CA VAL A 59 12.44 -31.14 49.16
C VAL A 59 11.06 -30.43 48.88
N THR A 60 9.98 -31.09 48.44
CA THR A 60 9.46 -32.45 48.74
C THR A 60 8.67 -33.10 47.57
N GLU A 61 8.64 -34.44 47.51
CA GLU A 61 7.72 -35.25 46.68
C GLU A 61 6.35 -35.50 47.33
N ILE A 62 5.29 -35.80 46.55
CA ILE A 62 4.36 -36.93 46.81
C ILE A 62 3.93 -37.58 45.46
N THR A 63 3.88 -38.91 45.47
CA THR A 63 3.70 -39.90 44.39
C THR A 63 2.43 -39.87 43.51
N SER A 64 2.53 -40.48 42.32
CA SER A 64 1.41 -40.97 41.48
C SER A 64 0.86 -42.33 41.98
N PRO A 65 -0.30 -42.82 41.48
CA PRO A 65 -0.23 -43.88 40.44
C PRO A 65 -1.40 -43.96 39.40
N VAL A 66 -1.15 -44.78 38.37
CA VAL A 66 -1.97 -45.28 37.23
C VAL A 66 -2.64 -46.64 37.67
N PRO A 67 -3.76 -47.22 37.10
CA PRO A 67 -4.24 -47.31 35.70
C PRO A 67 -5.78 -47.21 35.41
N CYS A 68 -6.15 -47.39 34.12
CA CYS A 68 -7.51 -47.62 33.56
C CYS A 68 -8.06 -49.06 33.83
N PRO A 69 -9.33 -49.42 33.50
CA PRO A 69 -9.64 -49.93 32.14
C PRO A 69 -11.12 -49.88 31.60
N GLY A 70 -11.29 -50.06 30.27
CA GLY A 70 -12.45 -50.70 29.58
C GLY A 70 -13.65 -49.84 29.12
N THR A 71 -14.51 -50.25 28.16
CA THR A 71 -14.49 -51.40 27.18
C THR A 71 -15.66 -51.29 26.16
N THR A 72 -15.39 -51.49 24.84
CA THR A 72 -16.24 -52.13 23.77
C THR A 72 -17.69 -51.60 23.49
N GLU A 73 -18.44 -51.79 22.37
CA GLU A 73 -18.44 -52.51 21.06
C GLU A 73 -18.97 -51.52 19.95
N LEU A 74 -18.75 -51.55 18.62
CA LEU A 74 -18.66 -52.54 17.52
C LEU A 74 -19.99 -52.78 16.75
N CYS A 75 -20.14 -52.27 15.49
CA CYS A 75 -20.86 -52.88 14.32
C CYS A 75 -21.22 -51.89 13.15
N SER A 76 -21.22 -52.41 11.91
CA SER A 76 -21.70 -51.86 10.61
C SER A 76 -21.87 -53.03 9.59
N PRO A 77 -22.34 -52.87 8.32
CA PRO A 77 -23.28 -51.95 7.66
C PRO A 77 -24.54 -52.73 7.17
N PRO A 78 -25.20 -52.41 6.02
CA PRO A 78 -24.81 -53.04 4.74
C PRO A 78 -25.00 -52.19 3.45
N LEU A 79 -24.64 -52.74 2.27
CA LEU A 79 -24.75 -52.14 0.92
C LEU A 79 -25.91 -52.69 0.06
N ALA A 80 -26.26 -52.00 -1.03
CA ALA A 80 -26.91 -52.57 -2.24
C ALA A 80 -26.68 -51.71 -3.50
N GLU A 81 -26.70 -52.34 -4.70
CA GLU A 81 -26.44 -51.73 -6.03
C GLU A 81 -27.67 -51.91 -7.01
N PRO A 82 -27.57 -52.08 -8.36
CA PRO A 82 -27.65 -50.97 -9.34
C PRO A 82 -28.61 -51.15 -10.56
N VAL A 83 -28.82 -50.06 -11.35
CA VAL A 83 -29.01 -50.01 -12.84
C VAL A 83 -30.27 -50.69 -13.48
N PRO A 84 -31.05 -49.98 -14.34
CA PRO A 84 -30.90 -50.09 -15.81
C PRO A 84 -31.22 -48.81 -16.65
N ILE A 85 -31.28 -48.94 -17.98
CA ILE A 85 -31.09 -47.91 -19.03
C ILE A 85 -32.31 -47.83 -19.99
N GLN A 86 -32.62 -46.64 -20.59
CA GLN A 86 -33.13 -46.37 -21.99
C GLN A 86 -34.05 -45.12 -22.09
N SER A 87 -34.35 -44.49 -23.24
CA SER A 87 -33.52 -44.03 -24.41
C SER A 87 -34.39 -43.34 -25.51
N SER A 88 -34.02 -42.12 -25.97
CA SER A 88 -34.40 -41.50 -27.28
C SER A 88 -33.79 -40.08 -27.35
N SER A 89 -32.95 -39.65 -28.32
CA SER A 89 -33.11 -39.47 -29.80
C SER A 89 -34.09 -38.34 -30.20
N SER A 90 -33.79 -37.39 -31.09
CA SER A 90 -32.61 -37.06 -31.93
C SER A 90 -32.83 -35.68 -32.60
N LEU A 91 -31.84 -34.89 -33.05
CA LEU A 91 -31.14 -35.03 -34.34
C LEU A 91 -29.99 -33.99 -34.55
N SER A 92 -28.88 -34.46 -35.15
CA SER A 92 -27.95 -33.83 -36.14
C SER A 92 -27.86 -32.29 -36.31
N PHE A 93 -26.67 -31.70 -36.53
CA PHE A 93 -25.71 -32.04 -37.61
C PHE A 93 -24.21 -31.96 -37.26
N SER A 94 -23.36 -32.37 -38.22
CA SER A 94 -21.94 -32.76 -38.04
C SER A 94 -20.90 -31.72 -38.52
N PRO A 95 -19.59 -31.88 -38.19
CA PRO A 95 -18.54 -30.84 -38.31
C PRO A 95 -17.38 -31.23 -39.27
N VAL A 96 -16.20 -30.56 -39.13
CA VAL A 96 -14.87 -30.90 -39.73
C VAL A 96 -14.79 -30.46 -41.23
N PRO A 97 -13.64 -29.93 -41.78
CA PRO A 97 -12.28 -30.37 -41.49
C PRO A 97 -11.16 -29.34 -41.25
N SER A 98 -10.14 -29.83 -40.56
CA SER A 98 -8.74 -29.40 -40.68
C SER A 98 -8.03 -30.23 -41.76
N THR A 99 -7.04 -29.63 -42.43
CA THR A 99 -6.10 -30.36 -43.29
C THR A 99 -4.68 -29.82 -43.11
N SER A 100 -3.72 -30.72 -42.87
CA SER A 100 -2.29 -30.46 -42.97
C SER A 100 -1.84 -30.40 -44.43
N TRP A 101 -0.59 -30.01 -44.68
CA TRP A 101 0.51 -30.86 -45.19
C TRP A 101 1.77 -29.99 -45.36
N ALA A 102 2.96 -30.60 -45.38
CA ALA A 102 4.24 -29.88 -45.25
C ALA A 102 5.14 -30.01 -46.48
N THR A 103 6.00 -29.01 -46.71
CA THR A 103 7.31 -29.18 -47.37
C THR A 103 8.30 -28.07 -46.99
N THR A 104 9.57 -28.43 -46.86
CA THR A 104 10.79 -27.59 -46.69
C THR A 104 11.71 -27.86 -47.92
N PRO A 105 13.04 -27.52 -48.00
CA PRO A 105 13.94 -26.77 -47.10
C PRO A 105 14.94 -25.79 -47.81
N SER A 106 15.99 -25.36 -47.06
CA SER A 106 17.28 -24.74 -47.48
C SER A 106 17.27 -23.26 -47.89
N THR A 107 18.31 -22.44 -47.64
CA THR A 107 19.73 -22.65 -47.25
C THR A 107 20.09 -21.98 -45.89
N PHE A 108 20.96 -22.53 -45.03
CA PHE A 108 22.45 -22.48 -45.03
C PHE A 108 23.04 -21.05 -45.10
N GLN A 109 24.07 -20.66 -44.32
CA GLN A 109 25.13 -21.46 -43.65
C GLN A 109 25.50 -20.99 -42.22
N GLU A 110 25.94 -21.94 -41.38
CA GLU A 110 26.97 -21.76 -40.35
C GLU A 110 27.95 -22.95 -40.40
N HIS A 111 29.25 -22.71 -40.22
CA HIS A 111 30.32 -23.70 -39.94
C HIS A 111 31.55 -22.93 -39.42
N SER A 112 32.21 -23.34 -38.33
CA SER A 112 33.16 -24.46 -38.19
C SER A 112 33.19 -24.91 -36.71
N LEU A 113 33.11 -26.19 -36.31
CA LEU A 113 34.12 -27.28 -36.40
C LEU A 113 35.48 -26.85 -35.80
N ALA A 114 36.23 -27.61 -34.97
CA ALA A 114 36.22 -29.01 -34.45
C ALA A 114 37.29 -29.10 -33.30
N GLN A 115 37.58 -30.12 -32.46
CA GLN A 115 37.08 -31.45 -31.96
C GLN A 115 38.09 -31.91 -30.85
N ALA A 116 37.97 -32.93 -29.97
CA ALA A 116 36.88 -33.80 -29.45
C ALA A 116 37.39 -34.67 -28.25
N SER A 117 36.51 -35.52 -27.70
CA SER A 117 36.74 -36.91 -27.19
C SER A 117 37.51 -37.25 -25.87
N THR A 118 36.77 -37.94 -24.95
CA THR A 118 37.12 -39.19 -24.20
C THR A 118 38.22 -39.23 -23.11
N SER A 119 38.18 -40.08 -22.06
CA SER A 119 37.11 -40.89 -21.41
C SER A 119 37.61 -41.57 -20.10
N SER A 120 36.68 -42.03 -19.23
CA SER A 120 36.78 -43.21 -18.31
C SER A 120 37.89 -43.33 -17.22
N ALA A 121 37.45 -43.64 -15.98
CA ALA A 121 38.24 -44.21 -14.86
C ALA A 121 38.54 -45.74 -15.09
N PRO A 122 39.20 -46.57 -14.20
CA PRO A 122 39.32 -46.46 -12.72
C PRO A 122 40.56 -47.09 -11.97
N ASN A 123 40.53 -47.03 -10.62
CA ASN A 123 40.92 -48.03 -9.60
C ASN A 123 42.39 -48.47 -9.22
N THR A 124 42.77 -48.11 -7.97
CA THR A 124 43.27 -48.95 -6.83
C THR A 124 44.71 -49.51 -6.70
N MET A 125 45.10 -49.70 -5.41
CA MET A 125 46.25 -50.42 -4.81
C MET A 125 47.65 -49.80 -5.00
N SER A 126 48.65 -49.85 -4.11
CA SER A 126 48.91 -50.17 -2.68
C SER A 126 50.47 -50.06 -2.51
N TYR A 127 51.19 -50.19 -1.39
CA TYR A 127 50.98 -50.74 -0.05
C TYR A 127 52.12 -50.24 0.90
N GLU A 128 51.84 -50.17 2.21
CA GLU A 128 52.80 -50.31 3.34
C GLU A 128 53.95 -49.32 3.62
N SER A 129 54.61 -49.56 4.76
CA SER A 129 55.29 -48.57 5.60
C SER A 129 56.75 -48.89 5.90
N THR A 130 57.51 -47.86 6.33
CA THR A 130 58.64 -48.00 7.25
C THR A 130 58.58 -46.90 8.30
N SER A 131 58.88 -47.23 9.56
CA SER A 131 58.91 -46.29 10.68
C SER A 131 60.27 -46.38 11.40
N HIS A 132 60.45 -45.54 12.42
CA HIS A 132 61.59 -45.48 13.36
C HIS A 132 62.91 -44.92 12.82
N ASP A 133 63.23 -43.70 13.29
CA ASP A 133 64.56 -43.32 13.79
C ASP A 133 64.46 -42.03 14.66
N ASP A 134 63.62 -41.08 14.24
CA ASP A 134 63.62 -39.68 14.71
C ASP A 134 63.19 -39.46 16.18
N TYR A 135 62.42 -40.38 16.76
CA TYR A 135 61.91 -40.26 18.14
C TYR A 135 63.04 -40.24 19.19
N SER A 136 64.22 -40.76 18.84
CA SER A 136 65.42 -40.73 19.68
C SER A 136 66.05 -39.32 19.79
N ALA A 137 65.99 -38.53 18.72
CA ALA A 137 66.48 -37.15 18.70
C ALA A 137 65.54 -36.23 19.49
N TYR A 138 64.22 -36.39 19.29
CA TYR A 138 63.19 -35.61 19.97
C TYR A 138 63.29 -35.70 21.50
N MET A 139 63.41 -36.92 22.04
CA MET A 139 63.55 -37.15 23.48
C MET A 139 64.84 -36.56 24.08
N SER A 140 65.91 -36.41 23.29
CA SER A 140 67.17 -35.80 23.76
C SER A 140 67.11 -34.27 23.89
N VAL A 141 66.12 -33.62 23.29
CA VAL A 141 65.92 -32.15 23.41
C VAL A 141 65.00 -31.85 24.59
N MET A 142 63.88 -32.58 24.72
CA MET A 142 62.89 -32.36 25.76
C MET A 142 63.41 -32.57 27.19
N THR A 143 64.40 -33.45 27.41
CA THR A 143 64.94 -33.72 28.76
C THR A 143 65.79 -32.60 29.38
N ASN A 144 66.01 -31.47 28.68
CA ASN A 144 66.88 -30.38 29.14
C ASN A 144 66.16 -29.07 29.54
N PHE A 145 64.82 -29.02 29.52
CA PHE A 145 64.07 -27.76 29.65
C PHE A 145 62.96 -27.75 30.72
N SER A 146 63.07 -28.57 31.76
CA SER A 146 62.07 -28.67 32.85
C SER A 146 62.06 -27.50 33.87
N ASP A 147 62.54 -26.31 33.49
CA ASP A 147 62.84 -25.17 34.40
C ASP A 147 62.32 -23.79 33.89
N PHE A 148 61.35 -23.76 32.97
CA PHE A 148 60.70 -22.52 32.47
C PHE A 148 59.17 -22.54 32.62
N SER A 149 58.52 -21.39 32.40
CA SER A 149 57.08 -21.20 32.67
C SER A 149 56.21 -21.31 31.41
N SER A 150 54.94 -21.72 31.60
CA SER A 150 54.00 -22.11 30.53
C SER A 150 53.87 -21.08 29.39
N ASP A 151 53.82 -19.79 29.72
CA ASP A 151 53.50 -18.73 28.76
C ASP A 151 54.66 -18.44 27.77
N ASP A 152 55.90 -18.78 28.13
CA ASP A 152 57.09 -18.64 27.28
C ASP A 152 57.21 -19.78 26.23
N GLU A 153 56.52 -20.90 26.46
CA GLU A 153 56.66 -22.12 25.67
C GLU A 153 55.78 -22.10 24.41
N GLU A 154 54.50 -21.71 24.53
CA GLU A 154 53.62 -21.53 23.36
C GLU A 154 54.15 -20.48 22.37
N LEU A 155 54.65 -19.36 22.87
CA LEU A 155 55.18 -18.29 22.02
C LEU A 155 56.44 -18.73 21.28
N ASN A 156 57.31 -19.54 21.91
CA ASN A 156 58.44 -20.16 21.22
C ASN A 156 57.98 -21.19 20.18
N GLN A 157 56.97 -22.03 20.48
CA GLN A 157 56.44 -23.00 19.51
C GLN A 157 55.83 -22.30 18.29
N ALA A 158 55.01 -21.25 18.47
CA ALA A 158 54.42 -20.48 17.38
C ALA A 158 55.48 -19.76 16.53
N ILE A 159 56.52 -19.20 17.16
CA ILE A 159 57.66 -18.60 16.46
C ILE A 159 58.47 -19.67 15.70
N LEU A 160 58.59 -20.90 16.21
CA LEU A 160 59.29 -21.99 15.53
C LEU A 160 58.49 -22.57 14.35
N ALA A 161 57.18 -22.78 14.51
CA ALA A 161 56.28 -23.30 13.48
C ALA A 161 56.15 -22.34 12.28
N SER A 162 56.13 -21.03 12.52
CA SER A 162 56.13 -20.01 11.45
C SER A 162 57.50 -19.85 10.74
N ILE A 163 58.54 -20.58 11.16
CA ILE A 163 59.93 -20.41 10.73
C ILE A 163 60.47 -21.55 9.83
N GLU A 164 59.61 -22.46 9.36
CA GLU A 164 60.00 -23.57 8.46
C GLU A 164 60.74 -23.11 7.19
N THR A 165 60.46 -21.91 6.65
CA THR A 165 61.28 -21.34 5.57
C THR A 165 62.62 -20.82 6.06
N HIS A 166 63.65 -21.68 5.99
CA HIS A 166 65.04 -21.44 6.41
C HIS A 166 65.62 -20.07 5.97
N ARG A 167 65.24 -19.56 4.79
CA ARG A 167 65.63 -18.24 4.27
C ARG A 167 65.14 -17.06 5.12
N PHE A 168 63.92 -17.13 5.68
CA PHE A 168 63.37 -16.05 6.51
C PHE A 168 64.15 -15.95 7.83
N ARG A 169 64.52 -17.11 8.39
CA ARG A 169 65.35 -17.21 9.61
C ARG A 169 66.75 -16.63 9.41
N GLU A 170 67.40 -16.90 8.28
CA GLU A 170 68.67 -16.25 7.92
C GLU A 170 68.52 -14.74 7.69
N GLY A 171 67.47 -14.31 6.99
CA GLY A 171 67.18 -12.89 6.77
C GLY A 171 67.08 -12.10 8.09
N MET A 172 66.29 -12.59 9.04
CA MET A 172 66.16 -11.95 10.36
C MET A 172 67.41 -12.11 11.24
N LYS A 173 68.23 -13.16 11.07
CA LYS A 173 69.54 -13.25 11.74
C LYS A 173 70.58 -12.29 11.19
N THR A 174 70.55 -11.97 9.90
CA THR A 174 71.59 -11.18 9.21
C THR A 174 71.86 -9.81 9.85
N LEU A 175 70.84 -9.20 10.47
CA LEU A 175 70.95 -7.92 11.20
C LEU A 175 70.68 -8.06 12.71
N GLY A 176 70.77 -9.29 13.26
CA GLY A 176 70.54 -9.57 14.69
C GLY A 176 69.09 -9.44 15.17
N VAL A 177 68.13 -9.23 14.26
CA VAL A 177 66.71 -9.01 14.59
C VAL A 177 66.09 -10.26 15.21
N LEU A 178 66.39 -11.46 14.70
CA LEU A 178 65.91 -12.70 15.31
C LEU A 178 66.41 -12.86 16.76
N ASP A 179 67.68 -12.55 17.00
CA ASP A 179 68.25 -12.62 18.34
C ASP A 179 67.68 -11.51 19.27
N ALA A 180 67.19 -10.39 18.73
CA ALA A 180 66.51 -9.36 19.50
C ALA A 180 65.08 -9.80 19.89
N ILE A 181 64.34 -10.41 18.95
CA ILE A 181 63.03 -11.03 19.18
C ILE A 181 63.15 -12.11 20.27
N GLN A 182 64.13 -13.01 20.16
CA GLN A 182 64.33 -14.10 21.13
C GLN A 182 64.79 -13.63 22.52
N ARG A 183 65.43 -12.46 22.66
CA ARG A 183 65.81 -11.89 23.97
C ARG A 183 64.72 -11.04 24.61
N HIS A 184 63.80 -10.50 23.82
CA HIS A 184 62.77 -9.57 24.27
C HIS A 184 61.39 -9.89 23.66
N PRO A 185 60.88 -11.13 23.77
CA PRO A 185 59.66 -11.56 23.06
C PRO A 185 58.44 -10.69 23.38
N THR A 186 58.29 -10.28 24.64
CA THR A 186 57.25 -9.35 25.11
C THR A 186 57.28 -7.98 24.44
N ASN A 187 58.46 -7.47 24.05
CA ASN A 187 58.60 -6.19 23.36
C ASN A 187 58.31 -6.29 21.85
N PHE A 188 58.45 -7.47 21.26
CA PHE A 188 58.21 -7.72 19.83
C PHE A 188 56.81 -8.29 19.55
N ARG A 189 56.11 -8.84 20.55
CA ARG A 189 54.73 -9.34 20.45
C ARG A 189 53.78 -8.32 19.79
N PRO A 190 53.69 -7.03 20.20
CA PRO A 190 52.79 -6.06 19.56
C PRO A 190 53.21 -5.62 18.14
N ILE A 191 54.34 -6.11 17.63
CA ILE A 191 54.92 -5.77 16.32
C ILE A 191 54.80 -6.95 15.33
N LEU A 192 54.81 -8.18 15.84
CA LEU A 192 54.86 -9.41 15.04
C LEU A 192 53.63 -10.32 15.21
N CYS A 193 52.87 -10.16 16.29
CA CYS A 193 51.59 -10.84 16.49
C CYS A 193 50.45 -9.86 16.21
N HIS A 194 49.42 -10.31 15.51
CA HIS A 194 48.18 -9.54 15.40
C HIS A 194 47.39 -9.70 16.70
N GLU A 195 47.29 -8.62 17.48
CA GLU A 195 46.38 -8.54 18.62
C GLU A 195 45.06 -7.90 18.12
N PRO A 196 43.96 -8.67 17.99
CA PRO A 196 42.70 -8.14 17.47
C PRO A 196 42.10 -7.15 18.46
N ALA A 197 41.84 -5.93 17.99
CA ALA A 197 41.10 -4.94 18.76
C ALA A 197 39.63 -5.37 18.92
N PRO A 198 38.95 -5.00 20.02
CA PRO A 198 37.50 -5.15 20.12
C PRO A 198 36.82 -4.44 18.95
N LEU A 199 35.87 -5.13 18.32
CA LEU A 199 35.06 -4.55 17.24
C LEU A 199 34.09 -3.52 17.82
N THR A 200 34.09 -2.30 17.29
CA THR A 200 33.19 -1.19 17.66
C THR A 200 32.22 -0.86 16.53
N ALA A 201 31.19 -0.07 16.81
CA ALA A 201 30.23 0.43 15.83
C ALA A 201 30.93 1.22 14.71
N ASP A 202 31.83 2.14 15.06
CA ASP A 202 32.64 2.91 14.09
C ASP A 202 33.44 2.00 13.15
N ILE A 203 34.14 0.99 13.70
CA ILE A 203 34.93 0.03 12.89
C ILE A 203 34.01 -0.79 11.97
N LEU A 204 32.79 -1.10 12.41
CA LEU A 204 31.83 -1.86 11.61
C LEU A 204 31.15 -1.00 10.53
N ASP A 205 30.96 0.31 10.73
CA ASP A 205 30.48 1.22 9.67
C ASP A 205 31.56 1.47 8.60
N GLU A 206 32.81 1.74 9.00
CA GLU A 206 33.92 1.96 8.06
C GLU A 206 34.24 0.71 7.22
N LEU A 207 33.92 -0.49 7.71
CA LEU A 207 34.18 -1.75 7.00
C LEU A 207 33.25 -1.95 5.79
N PHE A 208 32.02 -1.45 5.80
CA PHE A 208 31.02 -1.70 4.77
C PHE A 208 30.88 -0.55 3.77
N GLU A 209 31.17 -0.80 2.48
CA GLU A 209 30.89 0.18 1.42
C GLU A 209 29.37 0.31 1.21
N ILE A 210 28.79 1.44 1.59
CA ILE A 210 27.36 1.73 1.38
C ILE A 210 27.11 2.16 -0.08
N ARG A 211 26.49 1.27 -0.86
CA ARG A 211 26.23 1.46 -2.29
C ARG A 211 24.90 2.15 -2.54
N LEU A 212 24.98 3.48 -2.51
CA LEU A 212 23.86 4.38 -2.77
C LEU A 212 23.66 4.65 -4.26
N ALA A 213 22.41 4.71 -4.71
CA ALA A 213 21.98 5.01 -6.07
C ALA A 213 22.34 6.43 -6.54
N GLN A 214 21.99 6.75 -7.80
CA GLN A 214 22.31 8.02 -8.43
C GLN A 214 21.75 9.22 -7.63
N LYS A 215 22.62 10.20 -7.36
CA LYS A 215 22.28 11.42 -6.63
C LYS A 215 21.14 12.19 -7.33
N GLY A 216 20.07 12.46 -6.58
CA GLY A 216 18.84 13.08 -7.09
C GLY A 216 17.72 12.10 -7.49
N SER A 217 17.92 10.79 -7.37
CA SER A 217 16.85 9.80 -7.60
C SER A 217 15.98 9.55 -6.36
N ASN A 218 14.71 9.19 -6.59
CA ASN A 218 13.79 8.81 -5.50
C ASN A 218 14.25 7.53 -4.77
N LYS A 219 15.02 6.66 -5.43
CA LYS A 219 15.70 5.52 -4.79
C LYS A 219 16.75 6.03 -3.79
N ARG A 220 17.68 6.88 -4.25
CA ARG A 220 18.70 7.53 -3.41
C ARG A 220 18.15 8.25 -2.18
N MET A 221 17.04 8.97 -2.31
CA MET A 221 16.41 9.67 -1.18
C MET A 221 15.92 8.69 -0.10
N GLN A 222 15.37 7.54 -0.48
CA GLN A 222 14.93 6.50 0.47
C GLN A 222 16.14 5.82 1.15
N GLU A 223 17.22 5.59 0.40
CA GLU A 223 18.45 4.99 0.92
C GLU A 223 19.18 5.92 1.92
N GLU A 224 19.30 7.22 1.61
CA GLU A 224 19.91 8.22 2.51
C GLU A 224 19.12 8.41 3.81
N VAL A 225 17.83 8.08 3.84
CA VAL A 225 17.00 8.01 5.06
C VAL A 225 17.23 6.70 5.84
N VAL A 226 17.68 5.62 5.19
CA VAL A 226 17.93 4.32 5.84
C VAL A 226 19.35 4.19 6.42
N VAL A 227 20.35 4.86 5.83
CA VAL A 227 21.74 4.84 6.35
C VAL A 227 21.86 5.22 7.83
N PRO A 228 21.16 6.25 8.36
CA PRO A 228 21.14 6.51 9.81
C PRO A 228 20.67 5.32 10.64
N PHE A 229 19.65 4.57 10.21
CA PHE A 229 19.14 3.43 10.98
C PHE A 229 20.10 2.24 11.04
N TRP A 230 20.97 2.07 10.03
CA TRP A 230 22.08 1.11 10.10
C TRP A 230 23.08 1.50 11.19
N ARG A 231 23.46 2.79 11.24
CA ARG A 231 24.38 3.34 12.24
C ARG A 231 23.81 3.31 13.65
N ASP A 232 22.57 3.76 13.82
CA ASP A 232 21.83 3.66 15.08
C ASP A 232 21.78 2.19 15.56
N TYR A 233 21.57 1.22 14.66
CA TYR A 233 21.51 -0.19 15.01
C TYR A 233 22.84 -0.76 15.51
N ILE A 234 23.96 -0.50 14.82
CA ILE A 234 25.27 -0.98 15.28
C ILE A 234 25.73 -0.24 16.55
N GLN A 235 25.36 1.03 16.72
CA GLN A 235 25.58 1.78 17.97
C GLN A 235 24.78 1.19 19.14
N ASP A 236 23.47 0.95 18.97
CA ASP A 236 22.64 0.28 19.99
C ASP A 236 23.23 -1.09 20.39
N MET A 237 23.73 -1.86 19.42
CA MET A 237 24.32 -3.19 19.67
C MET A 237 25.66 -3.11 20.41
N GLU A 238 26.42 -2.03 20.28
CA GLU A 238 27.60 -1.77 21.12
C GLU A 238 27.20 -1.33 22.53
N ASP A 239 26.32 -0.33 22.65
CA ASP A 239 25.98 0.32 23.91
C ASP A 239 25.07 -0.52 24.84
N GLU A 240 24.11 -1.28 24.30
CA GLU A 240 23.18 -2.09 25.11
C GLU A 240 23.66 -3.55 25.33
N GLU A 241 24.40 -4.14 24.39
CA GLU A 241 24.76 -5.57 24.42
C GLU A 241 26.26 -5.91 24.22
N GLY A 242 27.09 -4.94 23.82
CA GLY A 242 28.55 -5.07 23.76
C GLY A 242 29.15 -5.74 22.50
N PRO A 243 30.48 -5.68 22.33
CA PRO A 243 31.18 -5.99 21.08
C PRO A 243 30.95 -7.43 20.56
N ALA A 244 30.70 -8.39 21.46
CA ALA A 244 30.38 -9.79 21.12
C ALA A 244 29.05 -9.97 20.34
N LYS A 245 28.26 -8.90 20.14
CA LYS A 245 27.15 -8.87 19.17
C LYS A 245 27.56 -8.33 17.81
N LEU A 246 28.44 -7.33 17.76
CA LEU A 246 29.01 -6.83 16.51
C LEU A 246 29.79 -7.93 15.78
N GLU A 247 30.52 -8.77 16.52
CA GLU A 247 31.21 -9.96 15.99
C GLU A 247 30.25 -10.94 15.28
N LYS A 248 28.98 -11.01 15.72
CA LYS A 248 27.94 -11.86 15.11
C LYS A 248 27.34 -11.24 13.86
N ILE A 249 27.23 -9.91 13.80
CA ILE A 249 26.86 -9.18 12.57
C ILE A 249 27.96 -9.38 11.52
N LEU A 250 29.23 -9.24 11.92
CA LEU A 250 30.38 -9.49 11.05
C LEU A 250 30.42 -10.95 10.56
N ALA A 251 30.25 -11.92 11.47
CA ALA A 251 30.23 -13.34 11.11
C ALA A 251 29.05 -13.71 10.19
N PHE A 252 27.88 -13.12 10.39
CA PHE A 252 26.72 -13.32 9.51
C PHE A 252 26.98 -12.78 8.09
N ALA A 253 27.60 -11.60 7.97
CA ALA A 253 27.83 -10.94 6.69
C ALA A 253 29.08 -11.44 5.94
N THR A 254 30.08 -11.97 6.64
CA THR A 254 31.41 -12.28 6.05
C THR A 254 31.91 -13.71 6.30
N GLY A 255 31.28 -14.46 7.19
CA GLY A 255 31.76 -15.78 7.66
C GLY A 255 32.87 -15.72 8.72
N ALA A 256 33.37 -14.52 9.09
CA ALA A 256 34.41 -14.35 10.11
C ALA A 256 33.93 -13.49 11.29
N SER A 257 34.23 -13.89 12.53
CA SER A 257 33.86 -13.14 13.74
C SER A 257 34.79 -11.96 14.06
N CYS A 258 35.93 -11.87 13.40
CA CYS A 258 36.87 -10.75 13.51
C CYS A 258 37.36 -10.32 12.12
N VAL A 259 37.89 -9.10 12.01
CA VAL A 259 38.45 -8.57 10.76
C VAL A 259 39.81 -9.24 10.50
N PRO A 260 40.04 -9.90 9.35
CA PRO A 260 41.32 -10.53 9.04
C PRO A 260 42.47 -9.52 8.96
N PRO A 261 43.72 -9.88 9.29
CA PRO A 261 44.88 -8.99 9.16
C PRO A 261 45.16 -8.49 7.73
N SER A 262 44.59 -9.15 6.71
CA SER A 262 44.61 -8.74 5.31
C SER A 262 43.49 -7.76 4.91
N GLY A 263 42.54 -7.49 5.81
CA GLY A 263 41.19 -7.05 5.44
C GLY A 263 40.41 -8.13 4.68
N PHE A 264 39.20 -7.76 4.25
CA PHE A 264 38.36 -8.57 3.38
C PHE A 264 38.57 -8.19 1.90
N SER A 265 38.51 -9.17 1.01
CA SER A 265 38.57 -8.96 -0.44
C SER A 265 37.62 -9.93 -1.16
N PRO A 266 36.54 -9.46 -1.81
CA PRO A 266 36.08 -8.07 -1.88
C PRO A 266 35.70 -7.48 -0.51
N GLN A 267 35.62 -6.15 -0.43
CA GLN A 267 35.13 -5.46 0.76
C GLN A 267 33.62 -5.74 0.96
N PRO A 268 33.13 -5.89 2.20
CA PRO A 268 31.70 -5.96 2.49
C PRO A 268 30.96 -4.72 1.97
N THR A 269 29.72 -4.89 1.53
CA THR A 269 28.91 -3.83 0.92
C THR A 269 27.49 -3.83 1.47
N ILE A 270 26.90 -2.65 1.61
CA ILE A 270 25.47 -2.49 1.91
C ILE A 270 24.78 -2.05 0.62
N GLU A 271 23.93 -2.92 0.07
CA GLU A 271 23.10 -2.66 -1.11
C GLU A 271 21.62 -2.62 -0.70
N PHE A 272 20.83 -1.78 -1.38
CA PHE A 272 19.45 -1.49 -0.99
C PHE A 272 18.46 -2.26 -1.88
N LEU A 273 17.66 -3.13 -1.27
CA LEU A 273 16.63 -3.91 -1.95
C LEU A 273 15.40 -3.03 -2.25
N HIS A 274 15.36 -2.50 -3.46
CA HIS A 274 14.15 -1.87 -4.02
C HIS A 274 13.19 -2.97 -4.49
N LYS A 275 11.95 -2.96 -3.99
CA LYS A 275 10.86 -3.78 -4.54
C LYS A 275 10.69 -3.47 -6.02
N GLU A 276 10.45 -4.48 -6.85
CA GLU A 276 10.19 -4.26 -8.29
C GLU A 276 8.99 -3.33 -8.49
N ASP A 277 9.02 -2.54 -9.55
CA ASP A 277 7.99 -1.54 -9.84
C ASP A 277 6.63 -2.19 -10.21
N SER A 278 6.57 -3.52 -10.34
CA SER A 278 5.35 -4.34 -10.36
C SER A 278 5.35 -5.42 -9.28
N ALA A 279 4.21 -5.70 -8.65
CA ALA A 279 4.11 -6.74 -7.62
C ALA A 279 2.76 -7.48 -7.64
N ILE A 280 2.79 -8.80 -7.49
CA ILE A 280 1.60 -9.66 -7.41
C ILE A 280 1.57 -10.39 -6.06
N TYR A 281 0.44 -10.33 -5.36
CA TYR A 281 0.21 -11.06 -4.11
C TYR A 281 -1.13 -11.79 -4.13
N SER A 282 -1.11 -13.06 -3.74
CA SER A 282 -2.29 -13.92 -3.62
C SER A 282 -2.53 -14.28 -2.15
N ALA A 283 -3.77 -14.17 -1.70
CA ALA A 283 -4.20 -14.66 -0.40
C ALA A 283 -4.76 -16.09 -0.54
N LEU A 284 -4.12 -17.03 0.14
CA LEU A 284 -4.54 -18.43 0.24
C LEU A 284 -5.23 -18.67 1.58
N TYR A 285 -6.15 -19.64 1.63
CA TYR A 285 -6.83 -20.06 2.85
C TYR A 285 -6.61 -21.55 3.09
N ASP A 286 -6.04 -21.91 4.23
CA ASP A 286 -5.97 -23.29 4.68
C ASP A 286 -7.16 -23.62 5.57
N GLU A 287 -8.06 -24.46 5.07
CA GLU A 287 -9.24 -24.92 5.81
C GLU A 287 -8.88 -25.69 7.09
N LYS A 288 -7.71 -26.37 7.14
CA LYS A 288 -7.31 -27.21 8.29
C LYS A 288 -6.95 -26.38 9.51
N THR A 289 -6.23 -25.27 9.32
CA THR A 289 -5.93 -24.30 10.38
C THR A 289 -6.95 -23.15 10.45
N SER A 290 -7.84 -23.04 9.46
CA SER A 290 -8.78 -21.92 9.26
C SER A 290 -8.09 -20.56 9.10
N ARG A 291 -6.86 -20.53 8.56
CA ARG A 291 -6.02 -19.32 8.45
C ARG A 291 -5.88 -18.84 7.00
N LEU A 292 -5.95 -17.52 6.82
CA LEU A 292 -5.51 -16.85 5.60
C LEU A 292 -4.00 -16.58 5.67
N PHE A 293 -3.29 -16.73 4.56
CA PHE A 293 -1.87 -16.37 4.45
C PHE A 293 -1.54 -15.81 3.06
N LEU A 294 -0.52 -14.96 2.98
CA LEU A 294 -0.04 -14.36 1.74
C LEU A 294 0.99 -15.24 1.05
N LYS A 295 0.93 -15.27 -0.28
CA LYS A 295 1.97 -15.81 -1.16
C LYS A 295 2.24 -14.84 -2.31
N GLU A 296 3.52 -14.70 -2.63
CA GLU A 296 4.03 -13.86 -3.70
C GLU A 296 3.79 -14.52 -5.07
N GLY A 297 3.46 -13.72 -6.08
CA GLY A 297 3.04 -14.20 -7.40
C GLY A 297 1.58 -14.69 -7.46
N PHE A 298 1.08 -14.91 -8.68
CA PHE A 298 -0.28 -15.39 -8.92
C PHE A 298 -0.47 -16.85 -8.47
N GLN A 299 -1.56 -17.14 -7.76
CA GLN A 299 -1.97 -18.48 -7.35
C GLN A 299 -3.41 -18.73 -7.83
N PRO A 300 -3.70 -19.75 -8.67
CA PRO A 300 -5.04 -19.99 -9.20
C PRO A 300 -6.10 -20.19 -8.11
N ASP A 301 -5.77 -20.98 -7.08
CA ASP A 301 -6.67 -21.37 -5.99
C ASP A 301 -6.68 -20.34 -4.83
N SER A 302 -6.54 -19.05 -5.15
CA SER A 302 -6.54 -17.97 -4.16
C SER A 302 -7.95 -17.45 -3.86
N VAL A 303 -8.12 -16.97 -2.62
CA VAL A 303 -9.33 -16.26 -2.18
C VAL A 303 -9.42 -14.89 -2.89
N ALA A 304 -8.28 -14.19 -2.92
CA ALA A 304 -8.12 -12.93 -3.62
C ALA A 304 -6.67 -12.79 -4.13
N VAL A 305 -6.50 -11.99 -5.18
CA VAL A 305 -5.19 -11.64 -5.74
C VAL A 305 -5.15 -10.15 -6.06
N ALA A 306 -4.05 -9.50 -5.73
CA ALA A 306 -3.70 -8.15 -6.18
C ALA A 306 -2.57 -8.22 -7.20
N ASN A 307 -2.70 -7.47 -8.30
CA ASN A 307 -1.63 -7.13 -9.23
C ASN A 307 -1.44 -5.60 -9.19
N PHE A 308 -0.22 -5.14 -8.95
CA PHE A 308 0.09 -3.73 -8.72
C PHE A 308 1.26 -3.28 -9.60
N THR A 309 1.25 -2.01 -10.02
CA THR A 309 2.35 -1.38 -10.76
C THR A 309 2.49 0.08 -10.32
N ASP A 310 3.67 0.48 -9.84
CA ASP A 310 4.00 1.85 -9.47
C ASP A 310 4.69 2.57 -10.64
N ASP A 311 3.94 3.45 -11.31
CA ASP A 311 4.41 4.26 -12.44
C ASP A 311 4.35 5.76 -12.13
N ILE A 312 4.26 6.11 -10.84
CA ILE A 312 4.06 7.50 -10.36
C ILE A 312 5.16 8.44 -10.86
N ASN A 313 6.38 7.93 -11.08
CA ASN A 313 7.49 8.74 -11.59
C ASN A 313 7.35 9.13 -13.07
N ASN A 314 6.59 8.36 -13.88
CA ASN A 314 6.48 8.57 -15.33
C ASN A 314 5.12 9.14 -15.75
N THR A 315 4.04 8.76 -15.06
CA THR A 315 2.66 9.17 -15.39
C THR A 315 1.90 9.81 -14.23
N GLY A 316 2.50 9.87 -13.03
CA GLY A 316 1.84 10.36 -11.82
C GLY A 316 0.74 9.44 -11.27
N TRP A 317 0.61 8.21 -11.79
CA TRP A 317 -0.34 7.20 -11.35
C TRP A 317 0.37 5.88 -11.03
N ALA A 318 -0.07 5.19 -9.98
CA ALA A 318 0.08 3.75 -9.87
C ALA A 318 -1.22 3.05 -10.32
N TYR A 319 -1.13 1.76 -10.62
CA TYR A 319 -2.24 0.92 -11.08
C TYR A 319 -2.39 -0.29 -10.15
N LEU A 320 -3.61 -0.63 -9.78
CA LEU A 320 -3.92 -1.76 -8.90
C LEU A 320 -5.14 -2.53 -9.42
N GLU A 321 -4.98 -3.82 -9.67
CA GLU A 321 -6.06 -4.75 -9.99
C GLU A 321 -6.25 -5.73 -8.83
N VAL A 322 -7.43 -5.77 -8.21
CA VAL A 322 -7.76 -6.74 -7.15
C VAL A 322 -8.95 -7.59 -7.56
N SER A 323 -8.80 -8.91 -7.56
CA SER A 323 -9.85 -9.87 -7.91
C SER A 323 -10.12 -10.84 -6.76
N SER A 324 -11.38 -11.28 -6.60
CA SER A 324 -11.75 -12.30 -5.59
C SER A 324 -12.47 -13.50 -6.20
N SER A 325 -12.19 -14.69 -5.67
CA SER A 325 -12.70 -15.98 -6.16
C SER A 325 -14.04 -16.35 -5.53
N GLY A 326 -15.08 -16.49 -6.37
CA GLY A 326 -16.43 -16.85 -5.97
C GLY A 326 -16.62 -18.28 -5.42
N GLY A 327 -15.55 -19.08 -5.38
CA GLY A 327 -15.53 -20.35 -4.66
C GLY A 327 -15.59 -20.20 -3.14
N TYR A 328 -15.12 -19.06 -2.62
CA TYR A 328 -15.12 -18.74 -1.18
C TYR A 328 -16.35 -17.92 -0.77
N ASN A 329 -16.65 -17.90 0.54
CA ASN A 329 -17.69 -17.02 1.07
C ASN A 329 -17.27 -15.54 0.98
N ASP A 330 -18.26 -14.66 0.81
CA ASP A 330 -18.04 -13.23 0.54
C ASP A 330 -17.24 -12.52 1.64
N THR A 331 -17.43 -12.91 2.91
CA THR A 331 -16.76 -12.27 4.05
C THR A 331 -15.26 -12.56 4.04
N LEU A 332 -14.87 -13.81 3.74
CA LEU A 332 -13.47 -14.19 3.52
C LEU A 332 -12.90 -13.55 2.25
N GLN A 333 -13.68 -13.47 1.16
CA GLN A 333 -13.29 -12.75 -0.06
C GLN A 333 -12.97 -11.27 0.23
N ALA A 334 -13.83 -10.58 0.97
CA ALA A 334 -13.68 -9.15 1.26
C ALA A 334 -12.48 -8.87 2.17
N TYR A 335 -12.31 -9.65 3.25
CA TYR A 335 -11.13 -9.56 4.11
C TYR A 335 -9.84 -9.83 3.32
N ALA A 336 -9.81 -10.89 2.51
CA ALA A 336 -8.66 -11.23 1.68
C ALA A 336 -8.32 -10.14 0.65
N ALA A 337 -9.32 -9.47 0.05
CA ALA A 337 -9.12 -8.36 -0.87
C ALA A 337 -8.37 -7.18 -0.22
N GLY A 338 -8.72 -6.83 1.02
CA GLY A 338 -7.99 -5.83 1.81
C GLY A 338 -6.54 -6.27 2.10
N VAL A 339 -6.36 -7.54 2.50
CA VAL A 339 -5.04 -8.11 2.82
C VAL A 339 -4.09 -8.09 1.61
N VAL A 340 -4.56 -8.44 0.40
CA VAL A 340 -3.71 -8.41 -0.81
C VAL A 340 -3.41 -6.99 -1.30
N GLU A 341 -4.37 -6.05 -1.17
CA GLU A 341 -4.09 -4.63 -1.46
C GLU A 341 -3.01 -4.09 -0.53
N ALA A 342 -3.12 -4.32 0.79
CA ALA A 342 -2.11 -3.90 1.75
C ALA A 342 -0.73 -4.49 1.46
N ALA A 343 -0.65 -5.78 1.11
CA ALA A 343 0.61 -6.45 0.75
C ALA A 343 1.27 -5.88 -0.51
N ALA A 344 0.45 -5.53 -1.51
CA ALA A 344 0.90 -4.90 -2.74
C ALA A 344 1.41 -3.47 -2.47
N THR A 345 0.58 -2.62 -1.86
CA THR A 345 0.76 -1.16 -1.81
C THR A 345 1.30 -0.61 -0.49
N SER A 346 1.74 -1.44 0.47
CA SER A 346 2.18 -1.02 1.82
C SER A 346 3.11 0.20 1.86
N GLN A 347 4.09 0.26 0.95
CA GLN A 347 5.01 1.40 0.82
C GLN A 347 4.31 2.71 0.44
N LEU A 348 3.31 2.67 -0.44
CA LEU A 348 2.51 3.85 -0.77
C LEU A 348 1.50 4.18 0.34
N ILE A 349 0.95 3.19 1.05
CA ILE A 349 0.08 3.42 2.22
C ILE A 349 0.83 4.20 3.30
N TYR A 350 2.06 3.77 3.63
CA TYR A 350 2.93 4.48 4.57
C TYR A 350 3.22 5.91 4.12
N LYS A 351 3.69 6.09 2.88
CA LYS A 351 4.02 7.42 2.33
C LYS A 351 2.80 8.35 2.29
N HIS A 352 1.61 7.84 1.94
CA HIS A 352 0.38 8.62 1.91
C HIS A 352 -0.07 9.01 3.32
N TRP A 353 -0.06 8.09 4.30
CA TRP A 353 -0.32 8.40 5.72
C TRP A 353 0.60 9.52 6.23
N MET A 354 1.90 9.43 5.93
CA MET A 354 2.90 10.42 6.34
C MET A 354 2.68 11.81 5.71
N ASN A 355 2.06 11.88 4.53
CA ASN A 355 1.75 13.12 3.83
C ASN A 355 0.41 13.76 4.26
N THR A 356 -0.60 12.96 4.62
CA THR A 356 -1.99 13.43 4.81
C THR A 356 -2.53 13.32 6.23
N LEU A 357 -2.29 12.21 6.92
CA LEU A 357 -2.94 11.88 8.21
C LEU A 357 -1.98 11.93 9.41
N MET A 358 -0.67 11.97 9.18
CA MET A 358 0.31 12.00 10.26
C MET A 358 0.18 13.28 11.11
N GLY A 359 -0.17 13.08 12.38
CA GLY A 359 -0.49 14.16 13.32
C GLY A 359 -1.99 14.41 13.50
N TYR A 360 -2.86 13.95 12.59
CA TYR A 360 -4.31 14.09 12.72
C TYR A 360 -4.81 13.32 13.95
N CYS A 361 -5.22 14.05 14.98
CA CYS A 361 -5.54 13.50 16.31
C CYS A 361 -4.47 12.58 16.93
N GLY A 362 -3.20 12.77 16.55
CA GLY A 362 -2.06 12.08 17.13
C GLY A 362 -1.77 12.48 18.59
N PRO A 363 -0.80 11.82 19.26
CA PRO A 363 -0.52 12.00 20.69
C PRO A 363 -0.08 13.41 21.10
N PHE A 364 0.32 14.24 20.13
CA PHE A 364 0.71 15.65 20.34
C PHE A 364 -0.31 16.65 19.75
N SER A 365 -1.54 16.20 19.46
CA SER A 365 -2.61 17.08 18.95
C SER A 365 -2.90 18.22 19.91
N ARG A 366 -2.97 19.45 19.38
CA ARG A 366 -3.29 20.66 20.17
C ARG A 366 -4.76 20.74 20.56
N ASP A 367 -5.65 20.10 19.81
CA ASP A 367 -7.08 20.04 20.10
C ASP A 367 -7.49 18.63 20.55
N VAL A 368 -6.95 18.22 21.70
CA VAL A 368 -7.34 16.98 22.39
C VAL A 368 -8.87 16.94 22.61
N SER A 369 -9.51 18.10 22.78
CA SER A 369 -10.95 18.20 23.01
C SER A 369 -11.76 17.73 21.79
N TYR A 370 -11.40 18.18 20.59
CA TYR A 370 -11.99 17.75 19.33
C TYR A 370 -11.73 16.26 19.11
N CYS A 371 -10.51 15.81 19.32
CA CYS A 371 -10.14 14.41 19.08
C CYS A 371 -10.87 13.43 20.01
N LEU A 372 -11.18 13.82 21.25
CA LEU A 372 -12.03 13.01 22.13
C LEU A 372 -13.48 12.96 21.61
N ARG A 373 -14.05 14.09 21.14
CA ARG A 373 -15.40 14.13 20.53
C ARG A 373 -15.48 13.31 19.25
N LEU A 374 -14.46 13.40 18.38
CA LEU A 374 -14.38 12.62 17.14
C LEU A 374 -14.28 11.13 17.43
N LYS A 375 -13.43 10.72 18.39
CA LYS A 375 -13.33 9.31 18.78
C LYS A 375 -14.64 8.77 19.35
N ASP A 376 -15.34 9.56 20.16
CA ASP A 376 -16.64 9.18 20.74
C ASP A 376 -17.73 9.05 19.65
N TYR A 377 -17.79 10.00 18.70
CA TYR A 377 -18.67 9.95 17.54
C TYR A 377 -18.43 8.70 16.69
N ILE A 378 -17.17 8.46 16.26
CA ILE A 378 -16.79 7.30 15.45
C ILE A 378 -17.08 5.99 16.18
N THR A 379 -16.71 5.89 17.46
CA THR A 379 -16.94 4.68 18.26
C THR A 379 -18.43 4.39 18.42
N THR A 380 -19.25 5.43 18.66
CA THR A 380 -20.71 5.30 18.75
C THR A 380 -21.33 4.90 17.40
N ASN A 381 -20.81 5.42 16.29
CA ASN A 381 -21.30 5.06 14.95
C ASN A 381 -20.96 3.64 14.56
N LEU A 382 -19.70 3.21 14.73
CA LEU A 382 -19.29 1.83 14.49
C LEU A 382 -20.10 0.85 15.35
N GLN A 383 -20.35 1.16 16.63
CA GLN A 383 -21.20 0.33 17.49
C GLN A 383 -22.64 0.23 16.97
N TRP A 384 -23.23 1.33 16.50
CA TRP A 384 -24.59 1.31 15.93
C TRP A 384 -24.65 0.55 14.60
N VAL A 385 -23.68 0.78 13.69
CA VAL A 385 -23.55 0.06 12.41
C VAL A 385 -23.42 -1.44 12.62
N LEU A 386 -22.57 -1.88 13.56
CA LEU A 386 -22.43 -3.30 13.91
C LEU A 386 -23.74 -3.90 14.46
N GLN A 387 -24.46 -3.16 15.31
CA GLN A 387 -25.78 -3.59 15.82
C GLN A 387 -26.82 -3.74 14.69
N GLN A 388 -26.83 -2.86 13.69
CA GLN A 388 -27.70 -3.01 12.52
C GLN A 388 -27.28 -4.21 11.65
N MET A 389 -25.98 -4.42 11.45
CA MET A 389 -25.44 -5.56 10.69
C MET A 389 -25.78 -6.92 11.30
N ASP A 390 -25.94 -7.00 12.62
CA ASP A 390 -26.36 -8.23 13.31
C ASP A 390 -27.89 -8.35 13.38
N ALA A 391 -28.62 -7.24 13.57
CA ALA A 391 -30.08 -7.21 13.58
C ALA A 391 -30.73 -7.46 12.19
N HIS A 392 -29.99 -7.18 11.11
CA HIS A 392 -30.46 -7.27 9.72
C HIS A 392 -29.50 -8.10 8.85
N ALA A 393 -28.94 -9.18 9.41
CA ALA A 393 -27.89 -9.99 8.77
C ALA A 393 -28.21 -10.46 7.34
N ASP A 394 -29.46 -10.81 7.04
CA ASP A 394 -29.90 -11.28 5.71
C ASP A 394 -30.14 -10.13 4.70
N ALA A 395 -30.13 -8.86 5.13
CA ALA A 395 -30.49 -7.73 4.26
C ALA A 395 -29.32 -7.35 3.32
N PRO A 396 -29.55 -7.19 1.99
CA PRO A 396 -28.49 -6.86 1.03
C PRO A 396 -27.62 -5.67 1.43
N TYR A 397 -28.25 -4.56 1.85
CA TYR A 397 -27.55 -3.35 2.29
C TYR A 397 -26.55 -3.62 3.42
N TRP A 398 -27.00 -4.30 4.48
CA TRP A 398 -26.17 -4.56 5.67
C TRP A 398 -25.14 -5.67 5.45
N HIS A 399 -25.37 -6.59 4.52
CA HIS A 399 -24.34 -7.49 3.99
C HIS A 399 -23.22 -6.70 3.29
N GLN A 400 -23.55 -5.79 2.35
CA GLN A 400 -22.53 -4.99 1.68
C GLN A 400 -21.75 -4.07 2.64
N VAL A 401 -22.39 -3.51 3.67
CA VAL A 401 -21.70 -2.78 4.75
C VAL A 401 -20.72 -3.69 5.50
N ARG A 402 -21.15 -4.93 5.87
CA ARG A 402 -20.27 -5.93 6.51
C ARG A 402 -19.05 -6.25 5.65
N LEU A 403 -19.23 -6.40 4.33
CA LEU A 403 -18.13 -6.65 3.38
C LEU A 403 -17.17 -5.44 3.29
N SER A 404 -17.67 -4.21 3.23
CA SER A 404 -16.81 -3.01 3.20
C SER A 404 -15.97 -2.86 4.47
N LEU A 405 -16.55 -3.11 5.65
CA LEU A 405 -15.80 -3.07 6.91
C LEU A 405 -14.81 -4.24 7.05
N LEU A 406 -15.11 -5.42 6.51
CA LEU A 406 -14.16 -6.54 6.43
C LEU A 406 -12.98 -6.24 5.49
N GLN A 407 -13.23 -5.59 4.35
CA GLN A 407 -12.18 -5.14 3.44
C GLN A 407 -11.28 -4.09 4.10
N LEU A 408 -11.86 -3.16 4.87
CA LEU A 408 -11.10 -2.19 5.66
C LEU A 408 -10.27 -2.86 6.78
N GLN A 409 -10.83 -3.83 7.51
CA GLN A 409 -10.09 -4.55 8.54
C GLN A 409 -8.95 -5.37 7.93
N GLY A 410 -9.19 -6.09 6.83
CA GLY A 410 -8.16 -6.85 6.12
C GLY A 410 -7.02 -5.98 5.59
N LEU A 411 -7.30 -4.73 5.23
CA LEU A 411 -6.28 -3.74 4.84
C LEU A 411 -5.40 -3.33 6.04
N GLU A 412 -6.00 -3.03 7.21
CA GLU A 412 -5.23 -2.66 8.41
C GLU A 412 -4.47 -3.86 8.99
N ASP A 413 -5.10 -5.03 9.08
CA ASP A 413 -4.48 -6.29 9.54
C ASP A 413 -3.34 -6.74 8.60
N GLY A 414 -3.56 -6.67 7.28
CA GLY A 414 -2.57 -7.02 6.26
C GLY A 414 -1.35 -6.11 6.28
N TYR A 415 -1.55 -4.79 6.44
CA TYR A 415 -0.45 -3.83 6.58
C TYR A 415 0.35 -4.06 7.87
N ASN A 416 -0.34 -4.38 8.98
CA ASN A 416 0.29 -4.65 10.29
C ASN A 416 0.91 -6.06 10.39
N GLY A 417 0.85 -6.89 9.34
CA GLY A 417 1.34 -8.27 9.33
C GLY A 417 0.57 -9.22 10.26
N GLN A 418 -0.65 -8.85 10.67
CA GLN A 418 -1.46 -9.53 11.69
C GLN A 418 -2.72 -10.13 11.04
N ILE A 419 -2.50 -10.95 10.01
CA ILE A 419 -3.57 -11.60 9.24
C ILE A 419 -4.26 -12.66 10.13
N GLU A 420 -5.38 -12.28 10.72
CA GLU A 420 -6.22 -13.09 11.61
C GLU A 420 -7.70 -12.80 11.29
N PHE A 421 -8.28 -13.63 10.41
CA PHE A 421 -9.67 -13.44 9.97
C PHE A 421 -10.63 -13.44 11.18
N PRO A 422 -11.47 -12.41 11.35
CA PRO A 422 -12.23 -12.21 12.58
C PRO A 422 -13.26 -13.33 12.81
N SER A 423 -13.03 -14.14 13.85
CA SER A 423 -13.93 -15.22 14.31
C SER A 423 -15.11 -14.70 15.16
N GLY A 424 -15.43 -13.42 15.05
CA GLY A 424 -16.42 -12.72 15.88
C GLY A 424 -16.66 -11.29 15.37
N ASN A 425 -16.95 -10.35 16.28
CA ASN A 425 -17.24 -8.96 15.92
C ASN A 425 -16.01 -8.25 15.33
N LEU A 426 -16.23 -7.41 14.31
CA LEU A 426 -15.18 -6.61 13.68
C LEU A 426 -14.55 -5.63 14.67
N SER A 427 -13.25 -5.41 14.54
CA SER A 427 -12.50 -4.46 15.39
C SER A 427 -11.85 -3.37 14.52
N ILE A 428 -12.63 -2.33 14.21
CA ILE A 428 -12.14 -1.18 13.43
C ILE A 428 -11.56 -0.13 14.38
N ASN A 429 -10.30 0.25 14.15
CA ASN A 429 -9.59 1.27 14.90
C ASN A 429 -10.10 2.68 14.51
N PRO A 430 -10.70 3.47 15.43
CA PRO A 430 -11.26 4.79 15.09
C PRO A 430 -10.25 5.78 14.50
N PHE A 431 -8.96 5.63 14.84
CA PHE A 431 -7.86 6.43 14.28
C PHE A 431 -6.82 5.53 13.57
N GLY A 432 -7.29 4.43 13.00
CA GLY A 432 -6.53 3.57 12.07
C GLY A 432 -6.85 3.93 10.62
N PHE A 433 -6.92 2.92 9.76
CA PHE A 433 -7.15 3.12 8.32
C PHE A 433 -8.57 3.59 7.98
N LEU A 434 -9.48 3.62 8.96
CA LEU A 434 -10.75 4.33 8.84
C LEU A 434 -10.56 5.83 8.48
N LEU A 435 -9.48 6.48 8.96
CA LEU A 435 -9.19 7.88 8.65
C LEU A 435 -8.88 8.14 7.17
N PHE A 436 -8.40 7.15 6.41
CA PHE A 436 -8.29 7.28 4.95
C PHE A 436 -9.68 7.36 4.29
N GLN A 437 -10.64 6.59 4.80
CA GLN A 437 -11.98 6.52 4.19
C GLN A 437 -12.83 7.76 4.53
N MET A 438 -12.65 8.30 5.75
CA MET A 438 -13.41 9.45 6.24
C MET A 438 -12.94 10.82 5.69
N GLY A 439 -12.10 10.88 4.65
CA GLY A 439 -11.48 12.13 4.18
C GLY A 439 -12.48 13.28 3.95
N GLY A 440 -13.55 13.02 3.19
CA GLY A 440 -14.64 13.96 2.96
C GLY A 440 -15.63 14.09 4.14
N ASP A 441 -15.96 12.97 4.83
CA ASP A 441 -16.82 13.01 6.02
C ASP A 441 -16.24 13.93 7.13
N LEU A 442 -14.91 14.00 7.25
CA LEU A 442 -14.22 14.85 8.21
C LEU A 442 -14.39 16.35 7.93
N GLU A 443 -14.61 16.78 6.69
CA GLU A 443 -14.82 18.21 6.38
C GLU A 443 -16.06 18.77 7.10
N ASP A 444 -17.15 18.01 7.10
CA ASP A 444 -18.38 18.34 7.83
C ASP A 444 -18.23 18.05 9.33
N LEU A 445 -17.64 16.90 9.72
CA LEU A 445 -17.48 16.53 11.14
C LEU A 445 -16.56 17.49 11.94
N GLU A 446 -15.60 18.13 11.29
CA GLU A 446 -14.80 19.21 11.90
C GLU A 446 -15.65 20.43 12.28
N SER A 447 -16.72 20.71 11.52
CA SER A 447 -17.71 21.73 11.86
C SER A 447 -18.67 21.25 12.96
N VAL A 448 -19.29 20.09 12.78
CA VAL A 448 -20.25 19.51 13.74
C VAL A 448 -19.64 19.38 15.14
N LEU A 449 -18.40 18.87 15.21
CA LEU A 449 -17.71 18.63 16.48
C LEU A 449 -16.87 19.83 16.94
N ASN A 450 -17.03 21.01 16.32
CA ASN A 450 -16.43 22.28 16.73
C ASN A 450 -14.89 22.18 16.92
N LYS A 451 -14.16 21.83 15.86
CA LYS A 451 -12.69 21.85 15.85
C LYS A 451 -12.18 23.29 15.90
N SER A 452 -11.18 23.57 16.75
CA SER A 452 -10.62 24.93 16.93
C SER A 452 -9.95 25.53 15.68
N SER A 453 -9.51 24.70 14.73
CA SER A 453 -9.03 25.12 13.42
C SER A 453 -9.44 24.09 12.38
N GLN A 454 -10.36 24.47 11.50
CA GLN A 454 -10.88 23.62 10.42
C GLN A 454 -9.87 23.48 9.28
N SER A 455 -9.87 22.30 8.64
CA SER A 455 -9.02 21.96 7.50
C SER A 455 -9.58 22.55 6.20
N ARG A 456 -10.90 22.42 5.98
CA ARG A 456 -11.61 23.09 4.89
C ARG A 456 -11.78 24.58 5.24
N THR A 457 -11.63 25.46 4.25
CA THR A 457 -11.84 26.91 4.43
C THR A 457 -13.13 27.37 3.74
N VAL A 458 -13.70 28.50 4.19
CA VAL A 458 -14.93 29.07 3.60
C VAL A 458 -14.74 29.30 2.09
N GLY A 459 -15.65 28.69 1.32
CA GLY A 459 -15.66 28.70 -0.14
C GLY A 459 -14.74 27.67 -0.79
N SER A 460 -14.04 26.79 -0.05
CA SER A 460 -13.17 25.81 -0.70
C SER A 460 -14.02 24.84 -1.52
N GLY A 461 -13.85 24.89 -2.84
CA GLY A 461 -14.36 23.86 -3.73
C GLY A 461 -13.61 22.55 -3.54
N SER A 462 -14.26 21.47 -3.97
CA SER A 462 -13.68 20.13 -4.12
C SER A 462 -14.24 19.57 -5.42
N CYS A 463 -13.43 19.63 -6.48
CA CYS A 463 -13.71 19.07 -7.80
C CYS A 463 -14.60 19.90 -8.73
N SER A 464 -14.41 19.67 -10.03
CA SER A 464 -15.21 20.19 -11.15
C SER A 464 -15.59 19.02 -12.07
N ALA A 465 -16.84 18.96 -12.55
CA ALA A 465 -17.29 17.87 -13.44
C ALA A 465 -18.02 18.39 -14.68
N LEU A 466 -17.91 17.65 -15.80
CA LEU A 466 -18.59 17.94 -17.06
C LEU A 466 -19.06 16.65 -17.75
N ILE A 467 -20.38 16.57 -17.96
CA ILE A 467 -21.04 15.55 -18.77
C ILE A 467 -21.44 16.21 -20.08
N LYS A 468 -21.04 15.66 -21.23
CA LYS A 468 -21.10 16.36 -22.51
C LYS A 468 -21.48 15.45 -23.67
N PHE A 469 -22.59 15.75 -24.35
CA PHE A 469 -22.87 15.17 -25.66
C PHE A 469 -21.98 15.80 -26.72
N LEU A 470 -21.28 14.97 -27.49
CA LEU A 470 -20.56 15.43 -28.67
C LEU A 470 -21.53 15.73 -29.84
N PRO A 471 -21.16 16.57 -30.82
CA PRO A 471 -22.04 16.99 -31.92
C PRO A 471 -22.77 15.83 -32.60
N GLY A 472 -24.10 15.96 -32.72
CA GLY A 472 -24.98 14.92 -33.26
C GLY A 472 -25.25 13.74 -32.32
N HIS A 473 -24.95 13.87 -31.02
CA HIS A 473 -25.00 12.79 -30.01
C HIS A 473 -24.11 11.58 -30.39
N LYS A 474 -23.03 11.81 -31.15
CA LYS A 474 -22.13 10.74 -31.64
C LYS A 474 -21.43 9.96 -30.52
N ASP A 475 -21.25 10.60 -29.37
CA ASP A 475 -20.77 10.02 -28.12
C ASP A 475 -21.27 10.89 -26.95
N LEU A 476 -21.22 10.34 -25.74
CA LEU A 476 -21.43 11.02 -24.48
C LEU A 476 -20.13 10.90 -23.69
N LEU A 477 -19.52 12.04 -23.35
CA LEU A 477 -18.32 12.11 -22.52
C LEU A 477 -18.72 12.42 -21.07
N VAL A 478 -18.04 11.80 -20.11
CA VAL A 478 -18.19 12.09 -18.67
C VAL A 478 -16.79 12.32 -18.11
N SER A 479 -16.57 13.48 -17.47
CA SER A 479 -15.26 13.89 -16.95
C SER A 479 -15.33 14.60 -15.60
N HIS A 480 -14.26 14.46 -14.82
CA HIS A 480 -14.07 14.96 -13.46
C HIS A 480 -12.62 15.41 -13.25
N ASP A 481 -12.41 16.62 -12.76
CA ASP A 481 -11.11 17.19 -12.32
C ASP A 481 -11.18 17.33 -10.79
N THR A 482 -10.45 16.49 -10.05
CA THR A 482 -10.49 16.52 -8.57
C THR A 482 -9.82 17.77 -8.04
N TRP A 483 -10.42 18.47 -7.06
CA TRP A 483 -9.68 19.49 -6.28
C TRP A 483 -9.39 18.98 -4.88
N ASN A 484 -8.10 18.94 -4.53
CA ASN A 484 -7.62 18.46 -3.24
C ASN A 484 -6.32 19.19 -2.85
N THR A 485 -5.84 18.94 -1.63
CA THR A 485 -4.49 19.31 -1.19
C THR A 485 -3.43 18.60 -2.02
N TYR A 486 -2.33 19.29 -2.35
CA TYR A 486 -1.24 18.71 -3.14
C TYR A 486 -0.52 17.57 -2.40
N GLN A 487 -0.54 17.53 -1.07
CA GLN A 487 0.00 16.42 -0.28
C GLN A 487 -0.74 15.08 -0.53
N SER A 488 -1.99 15.13 -1.01
CA SER A 488 -2.76 13.93 -1.37
C SER A 488 -2.25 13.20 -2.62
N MET A 489 -1.44 13.84 -3.48
CA MET A 489 -1.18 13.40 -4.87
C MET A 489 -0.35 12.11 -5.05
N LEU A 490 -0.26 11.22 -4.06
CA LEU A 490 0.04 9.81 -4.34
C LEU A 490 -1.26 9.15 -4.83
N ARG A 491 -1.32 8.78 -6.11
CA ARG A 491 -2.55 8.32 -6.76
C ARG A 491 -2.47 6.86 -7.19
N ILE A 492 -3.58 6.14 -7.02
CA ILE A 492 -3.74 4.77 -7.53
C ILE A 492 -5.04 4.70 -8.35
N LEU A 493 -4.95 4.32 -9.61
CA LEU A 493 -6.09 3.85 -10.39
C LEU A 493 -6.38 2.40 -10.01
N LYS A 494 -7.59 2.12 -9.56
CA LYS A 494 -7.99 0.80 -9.04
C LYS A 494 -9.01 0.14 -9.93
N ARG A 495 -8.82 -1.15 -10.19
CA ARG A 495 -9.78 -2.08 -10.78
C ARG A 495 -10.09 -3.19 -9.77
N TYR A 496 -11.27 -3.14 -9.17
CA TYR A 496 -11.79 -4.26 -8.38
C TYR A 496 -12.64 -5.17 -9.26
N SER A 497 -12.54 -6.48 -9.06
CA SER A 497 -13.35 -7.52 -9.72
C SER A 497 -13.77 -8.57 -8.70
N PHE A 498 -14.84 -8.29 -7.97
CA PHE A 498 -15.28 -9.09 -6.83
C PHE A 498 -16.41 -10.07 -7.18
N SER A 499 -16.34 -11.27 -6.60
CA SER A 499 -17.34 -12.32 -6.71
C SER A 499 -18.33 -12.35 -5.52
N TYR A 500 -18.65 -11.18 -4.96
CA TYR A 500 -19.60 -11.02 -3.85
C TYR A 500 -21.04 -11.23 -4.31
N ARG A 501 -21.91 -11.70 -3.42
CA ARG A 501 -23.33 -11.88 -3.64
C ARG A 501 -24.11 -10.67 -3.12
N THR A 502 -25.32 -10.48 -3.64
CA THR A 502 -26.25 -9.41 -3.22
C THR A 502 -26.54 -9.47 -1.72
N SER A 503 -26.82 -10.67 -1.19
CA SER A 503 -27.07 -10.97 0.23
C SER A 503 -26.43 -12.34 0.59
N PRO A 504 -26.38 -12.74 1.88
CA PRO A 504 -25.81 -14.02 2.28
C PRO A 504 -26.61 -15.24 1.79
N THR A 505 -27.90 -15.04 1.50
CA THR A 505 -28.86 -16.10 1.13
C THR A 505 -29.09 -16.20 -0.37
N GLU A 506 -28.89 -15.12 -1.12
CA GLU A 506 -29.01 -15.10 -2.57
C GLU A 506 -27.78 -15.68 -3.28
N LYS A 507 -27.99 -16.12 -4.53
CA LYS A 507 -26.92 -16.55 -5.45
C LYS A 507 -26.60 -15.52 -6.53
N ALA A 508 -27.32 -14.40 -6.57
CA ALA A 508 -27.04 -13.30 -7.47
C ALA A 508 -25.70 -12.66 -7.07
N ILE A 509 -24.82 -12.42 -8.05
CA ILE A 509 -23.59 -11.64 -7.86
C ILE A 509 -23.97 -10.16 -7.99
N ILE A 510 -23.34 -9.30 -7.19
CA ILE A 510 -23.61 -7.85 -7.20
C ILE A 510 -23.50 -7.24 -8.62
N PRO A 511 -24.43 -6.36 -9.06
CA PRO A 511 -24.34 -5.70 -10.37
C PRO A 511 -23.02 -4.94 -10.59
N GLY A 512 -22.56 -4.23 -9.56
CA GLY A 512 -21.26 -3.53 -9.52
C GLY A 512 -20.07 -4.42 -9.16
N ARG A 513 -20.03 -5.67 -9.63
CA ARG A 513 -18.91 -6.63 -9.41
C ARG A 513 -17.55 -6.15 -9.93
N ILE A 514 -17.51 -5.45 -11.07
CA ILE A 514 -16.30 -4.79 -11.56
C ILE A 514 -16.45 -3.29 -11.34
N GLN A 515 -15.44 -2.68 -10.71
CA GLN A 515 -15.40 -1.26 -10.39
C GLN A 515 -14.03 -0.72 -10.80
N VAL A 516 -14.00 0.28 -11.68
CA VAL A 516 -12.77 0.98 -12.08
C VAL A 516 -12.86 2.44 -11.66
N PHE A 517 -11.91 2.91 -10.86
CA PHE A 517 -11.98 4.23 -10.24
C PHE A 517 -10.60 4.81 -9.93
N SER A 518 -10.49 6.13 -9.89
CA SER A 518 -9.31 6.84 -9.41
C SER A 518 -9.37 6.97 -7.89
N SER A 519 -8.23 6.78 -7.20
CA SER A 519 -8.18 6.58 -5.76
C SER A 519 -6.80 6.93 -5.19
N TYR A 520 -6.59 6.57 -3.92
CA TYR A 520 -5.44 6.87 -3.10
C TYR A 520 -4.93 5.60 -2.38
N PRO A 521 -3.64 5.53 -1.98
CA PRO A 521 -3.13 4.44 -1.17
C PRO A 521 -3.89 4.32 0.16
N GLY A 522 -4.40 3.13 0.45
CA GLY A 522 -5.12 2.84 1.69
C GLY A 522 -6.60 3.25 1.72
N SER A 523 -7.11 3.93 0.68
CA SER A 523 -8.54 4.25 0.53
C SER A 523 -9.24 3.15 -0.28
N ILE A 524 -10.20 2.41 0.28
CA ILE A 524 -10.89 1.29 -0.41
C ILE A 524 -12.07 1.76 -1.30
N PHE A 525 -12.13 3.06 -1.57
CA PHE A 525 -13.07 3.75 -2.43
C PHE A 525 -12.34 4.88 -3.18
N SER A 526 -13.04 5.67 -4.00
CA SER A 526 -12.43 6.73 -4.79
C SER A 526 -12.02 7.93 -3.95
N GLY A 527 -12.97 8.62 -3.29
CA GLY A 527 -12.69 9.87 -2.58
C GLY A 527 -12.29 11.03 -3.51
N ASP A 528 -12.60 10.89 -4.80
CA ASP A 528 -12.55 11.96 -5.80
C ASP A 528 -13.89 12.67 -5.96
N ASP A 529 -15.04 12.03 -6.22
CA ASP A 529 -15.26 10.61 -6.58
C ASP A 529 -15.47 10.40 -8.11
N PHE A 530 -14.95 9.30 -8.69
CA PHE A 530 -15.21 8.90 -10.08
C PHE A 530 -15.08 7.38 -10.30
N TYR A 531 -16.18 6.69 -10.71
CA TYR A 531 -16.22 5.24 -10.94
C TYR A 531 -16.84 4.84 -12.29
N LEU A 532 -16.36 3.72 -12.84
CA LEU A 532 -16.98 2.94 -13.92
C LEU A 532 -17.43 1.58 -13.35
N LEU A 533 -18.71 1.22 -13.48
CA LEU A 533 -19.31 0.06 -12.79
C LEU A 533 -19.90 -0.95 -13.77
N SER A 534 -19.73 -2.26 -13.52
CA SER A 534 -20.25 -3.32 -14.39
C SER A 534 -21.77 -3.40 -14.52
N SER A 535 -22.51 -2.70 -13.65
CA SER A 535 -23.95 -2.48 -13.80
C SER A 535 -24.30 -1.58 -14.99
N GLY A 536 -23.30 -1.03 -15.69
CA GLY A 536 -23.50 -0.09 -16.80
C GLY A 536 -23.52 1.38 -16.38
N LEU A 537 -23.20 1.65 -15.12
CA LEU A 537 -23.22 2.98 -14.52
C LEU A 537 -21.83 3.64 -14.50
N VAL A 538 -21.82 4.97 -14.62
CA VAL A 538 -20.72 5.84 -14.18
C VAL A 538 -21.25 6.75 -13.09
N THR A 539 -20.53 6.81 -11.97
CA THR A 539 -20.88 7.62 -10.79
C THR A 539 -19.74 8.58 -10.46
N LEU A 540 -20.08 9.85 -10.24
CA LEU A 540 -19.14 10.91 -9.89
C LEU A 540 -19.86 12.04 -9.14
N GLU A 541 -19.13 12.92 -8.47
CA GLU A 541 -19.73 14.00 -7.67
C GLU A 541 -18.98 15.35 -7.77
N THR A 542 -19.47 16.40 -7.10
CA THR A 542 -18.64 17.50 -6.56
C THR A 542 -19.20 18.01 -5.22
N THR A 543 -18.34 18.19 -4.22
CA THR A 543 -18.75 18.45 -2.82
C THR A 543 -19.42 19.81 -2.64
N ILE A 544 -20.74 19.83 -2.42
CA ILE A 544 -21.50 21.07 -2.15
C ILE A 544 -21.33 21.58 -0.70
N GLY A 545 -21.02 20.68 0.24
CA GLY A 545 -20.87 21.00 1.66
C GLY A 545 -22.18 21.48 2.31
N ASN A 546 -22.05 22.03 3.52
CA ASN A 546 -23.12 22.80 4.16
C ASN A 546 -22.53 24.03 4.89
N SER A 547 -23.18 25.18 4.74
CA SER A 547 -22.79 26.44 5.41
C SER A 547 -23.85 26.94 6.41
N ASN A 548 -24.96 26.23 6.56
CA ASN A 548 -25.98 26.51 7.57
C ASN A 548 -25.69 25.74 8.87
N PRO A 549 -25.25 26.41 9.95
CA PRO A 549 -24.88 25.74 11.19
C PRO A 549 -26.07 25.11 11.92
N ASP A 550 -27.30 25.56 11.64
CA ASP A 550 -28.50 24.98 12.25
C ASP A 550 -28.76 23.55 11.75
N LEU A 551 -28.17 23.10 10.63
CA LEU A 551 -28.30 21.73 10.15
C LEU A 551 -27.34 20.74 10.86
N TRP A 552 -26.24 21.21 11.48
CA TRP A 552 -25.27 20.32 12.13
C TRP A 552 -25.85 19.49 13.28
N LYS A 553 -26.94 19.94 13.92
CA LYS A 553 -27.67 19.17 14.94
C LYS A 553 -28.29 17.86 14.40
N LEU A 554 -28.40 17.72 13.08
CA LEU A 554 -28.94 16.54 12.40
C LEU A 554 -27.84 15.51 12.09
N VAL A 555 -26.56 15.89 12.14
CA VAL A 555 -25.43 14.95 12.03
C VAL A 555 -25.27 14.22 13.36
N GLN A 556 -25.79 13.00 13.44
CA GLN A 556 -25.77 12.16 14.63
C GLN A 556 -24.90 10.91 14.40
N PRO A 557 -24.30 10.31 15.45
CA PRO A 557 -23.54 9.08 15.30
C PRO A 557 -24.44 7.83 15.20
N ARG A 558 -25.75 7.94 15.38
CA ARG A 558 -26.71 6.83 15.28
C ARG A 558 -27.73 7.16 14.19
N GLU A 559 -28.36 6.12 13.64
CA GLU A 559 -29.34 6.21 12.54
C GLU A 559 -28.73 6.76 11.23
N ALA A 560 -27.40 6.79 11.16
CA ALA A 560 -26.58 7.34 10.09
C ALA A 560 -25.45 6.39 9.68
N VAL A 561 -25.16 6.30 8.39
CA VAL A 561 -23.99 5.61 7.82
C VAL A 561 -23.13 6.64 7.11
N MET A 562 -21.83 6.69 7.41
CA MET A 562 -20.88 7.63 6.78
C MET A 562 -20.84 7.47 5.25
N GLU A 563 -20.51 8.55 4.53
CA GLU A 563 -20.79 8.63 3.09
C GLU A 563 -20.04 7.57 2.30
N TRP A 564 -18.75 7.37 2.58
CA TRP A 564 -17.90 6.40 1.88
C TRP A 564 -18.49 4.97 1.92
N LEU A 565 -19.22 4.60 2.98
CA LEU A 565 -19.93 3.32 3.05
C LEU A 565 -21.18 3.31 2.16
N ARG A 566 -21.99 4.38 2.15
CA ARG A 566 -23.20 4.49 1.32
C ARG A 566 -22.85 4.50 -0.17
N ASN A 567 -21.80 5.22 -0.53
CA ASN A 567 -21.14 5.29 -1.83
C ASN A 567 -20.74 3.88 -2.33
N ILE A 568 -19.94 3.12 -1.55
CA ILE A 568 -19.59 1.72 -1.90
C ILE A 568 -20.83 0.83 -2.04
N VAL A 569 -21.81 0.92 -1.13
CA VAL A 569 -23.00 0.05 -1.14
C VAL A 569 -23.88 0.32 -2.36
N ALA A 570 -24.10 1.58 -2.71
CA ALA A 570 -24.84 1.97 -3.92
C ALA A 570 -24.10 1.56 -5.20
N ASN A 571 -22.78 1.78 -5.27
CA ASN A 571 -21.94 1.36 -6.40
C ASN A 571 -21.92 -0.17 -6.60
N ARG A 572 -22.04 -0.96 -5.53
CA ARG A 572 -22.14 -2.43 -5.61
C ARG A 572 -23.52 -2.89 -6.07
N LEU A 573 -24.60 -2.35 -5.51
CA LEU A 573 -25.94 -2.94 -5.61
C LEU A 573 -26.81 -2.45 -6.78
N ALA A 574 -26.62 -1.22 -7.27
CA ALA A 574 -27.57 -0.62 -8.21
C ALA A 574 -27.44 -1.13 -9.66
N GLU A 575 -28.57 -1.46 -10.31
CA GLU A 575 -28.63 -1.73 -11.75
C GLU A 575 -28.91 -0.47 -12.58
N ASN A 576 -29.48 0.59 -12.01
CA ASN A 576 -29.79 1.84 -12.71
C ASN A 576 -29.65 3.09 -11.82
N GLY A 577 -29.76 4.28 -12.41
CA GLY A 577 -29.57 5.56 -11.72
C GLY A 577 -30.55 5.82 -10.57
N GLN A 578 -31.82 5.41 -10.72
CA GLN A 578 -32.83 5.57 -9.65
C GLN A 578 -32.46 4.70 -8.44
N GLU A 579 -32.20 3.41 -8.67
CA GLU A 579 -31.78 2.47 -7.62
C GLU A 579 -30.51 2.93 -6.89
N TRP A 580 -29.54 3.49 -7.62
CA TRP A 580 -28.34 4.04 -7.01
C TRP A 580 -28.70 5.15 -6.02
N THR A 581 -29.56 6.08 -6.43
CA THR A 581 -30.01 7.16 -5.55
C THR A 581 -30.84 6.65 -4.37
N ASP A 582 -31.77 5.72 -4.59
CA ASP A 582 -32.60 5.14 -3.54
C ASP A 582 -31.74 4.46 -2.47
N ILE A 583 -30.73 3.68 -2.87
CA ILE A 583 -29.80 2.98 -1.98
C ILE A 583 -28.89 3.97 -1.24
N PHE A 584 -28.38 5.00 -1.92
CA PHE A 584 -27.52 6.03 -1.31
C PHE A 584 -28.26 6.93 -0.30
N THR A 585 -29.59 7.12 -0.46
CA THR A 585 -30.39 7.92 0.50
C THR A 585 -30.54 7.27 1.87
N ALA A 586 -30.36 5.96 1.97
CA ALA A 586 -30.55 5.21 3.22
C ALA A 586 -29.55 5.66 4.29
N TYR A 587 -30.06 6.04 5.46
CA TYR A 587 -29.25 6.45 6.63
C TYR A 587 -28.29 7.63 6.33
N ASN A 588 -28.77 8.66 5.62
CA ASN A 588 -28.03 9.92 5.36
C ASN A 588 -27.35 10.46 6.63
N SER A 589 -26.01 10.57 6.59
CA SER A 589 -25.20 11.08 7.69
C SER A 589 -25.15 12.61 7.78
N GLY A 590 -25.43 13.33 6.68
CA GLY A 590 -25.15 14.77 6.59
C GLY A 590 -23.66 15.10 6.59
N THR A 591 -22.82 14.16 6.14
CA THR A 591 -21.36 14.27 6.04
C THR A 591 -20.91 13.86 4.65
N TYR A 592 -19.83 14.46 4.16
CA TYR A 592 -19.44 14.47 2.74
C TYR A 592 -20.64 14.88 1.86
N ASN A 593 -21.08 16.12 2.07
CA ASN A 593 -22.30 16.64 1.45
C ASN A 593 -22.06 16.98 -0.04
N ASN A 594 -22.60 16.15 -0.95
CA ASN A 594 -22.16 16.03 -2.34
C ASN A 594 -23.31 16.25 -3.35
N GLN A 595 -23.01 16.79 -4.55
CA GLN A 595 -23.87 16.64 -5.73
C GLN A 595 -23.41 15.41 -6.50
N TRP A 596 -24.12 14.29 -6.35
CA TRP A 596 -23.89 13.07 -7.11
C TRP A 596 -24.56 13.09 -8.48
N MET A 597 -23.84 12.55 -9.45
CA MET A 597 -24.22 12.39 -10.85
C MET A 597 -24.11 10.90 -11.22
N VAL A 598 -25.18 10.32 -11.73
CA VAL A 598 -25.24 8.90 -12.13
C VAL A 598 -25.65 8.79 -13.59
N ILE A 599 -24.76 8.26 -14.43
CA ILE A 599 -24.96 8.10 -15.87
C ILE A 599 -25.13 6.60 -16.18
N ASP A 600 -26.23 6.23 -16.85
CA ASP A 600 -26.49 4.86 -17.28
C ASP A 600 -26.20 4.66 -18.78
N TYR A 601 -25.01 4.16 -19.11
CA TYR A 601 -24.64 3.87 -20.49
C TYR A 601 -25.44 2.73 -21.14
N LYS A 602 -26.23 1.94 -20.39
CA LYS A 602 -27.12 0.90 -20.97
C LYS A 602 -28.26 1.50 -21.79
N VAL A 603 -28.64 2.75 -21.52
CA VAL A 603 -29.72 3.43 -22.25
C VAL A 603 -29.24 4.47 -23.26
N PHE A 604 -27.94 4.79 -23.27
CA PHE A 604 -27.37 5.66 -24.30
C PHE A 604 -27.19 4.91 -25.64
N VAL A 605 -27.69 5.51 -26.72
CA VAL A 605 -27.49 5.00 -28.09
C VAL A 605 -26.84 6.09 -28.95
N PRO A 606 -25.58 5.92 -29.38
CA PRO A 606 -24.89 6.87 -30.24
C PRO A 606 -25.69 7.30 -31.47
N GLY A 607 -25.75 8.61 -31.70
CA GLY A 607 -26.49 9.23 -32.81
C GLY A 607 -27.99 9.39 -32.58
N GLN A 608 -28.56 8.91 -31.47
CA GLN A 608 -29.96 9.15 -31.10
C GLN A 608 -30.08 10.38 -30.18
N GLY A 609 -31.18 11.13 -30.34
CA GLY A 609 -31.57 12.19 -29.40
C GLY A 609 -32.34 11.62 -28.19
N TYR A 610 -32.99 12.50 -27.43
CA TYR A 610 -33.86 12.09 -26.33
C TYR A 610 -34.95 11.12 -26.81
N THR A 611 -35.08 9.98 -26.13
CA THR A 611 -36.10 8.95 -26.41
C THR A 611 -36.88 8.52 -25.17
N LYS A 612 -36.24 8.50 -23.99
CA LYS A 612 -36.81 8.14 -22.69
C LYS A 612 -35.95 8.70 -21.54
N PRO A 613 -36.48 8.82 -20.32
CA PRO A 613 -35.67 8.98 -19.11
C PRO A 613 -34.81 7.74 -18.79
N GLY A 614 -33.97 7.87 -17.77
CA GLY A 614 -33.12 6.82 -17.19
C GLY A 614 -31.64 6.89 -17.60
N LEU A 615 -31.21 7.91 -18.35
CA LEU A 615 -29.80 8.07 -18.75
C LEU A 615 -28.99 8.80 -17.69
N PHE A 616 -29.58 9.79 -17.04
CA PHE A 616 -28.87 10.67 -16.14
C PHE A 616 -29.74 11.02 -14.93
N THR A 617 -29.26 10.66 -13.74
CA THR A 617 -29.90 10.96 -12.44
C THR A 617 -28.95 11.83 -11.63
N VAL A 618 -29.50 12.83 -10.94
CA VAL A 618 -28.78 13.72 -10.02
C VAL A 618 -29.33 13.55 -8.62
N LEU A 619 -28.43 13.53 -7.63
CA LEU A 619 -28.74 13.52 -6.21
C LEU A 619 -27.96 14.63 -5.52
N GLU A 620 -28.57 15.34 -4.57
CA GLU A 620 -27.86 16.30 -3.70
C GLU A 620 -28.15 16.00 -2.23
N GLN A 621 -27.10 15.98 -1.42
CA GLN A 621 -27.16 15.66 0.01
C GLN A 621 -26.68 16.83 0.88
N ILE A 622 -27.48 17.17 1.90
CA ILE A 622 -27.09 18.00 3.05
C ILE A 622 -27.60 17.33 4.35
N PRO A 623 -27.26 17.80 5.57
CA PRO A 623 -27.72 17.16 6.79
C PRO A 623 -29.25 17.18 6.91
N GLY A 624 -29.86 15.99 6.98
CA GLY A 624 -31.30 15.79 7.10
C GLY A 624 -32.13 16.04 5.83
N MET A 625 -31.50 16.27 4.66
CA MET A 625 -32.22 16.43 3.39
C MET A 625 -31.42 15.79 2.23
N ILE A 626 -32.11 15.02 1.40
CA ILE A 626 -31.63 14.58 0.09
C ILE A 626 -32.72 14.89 -0.94
N ILE A 627 -32.33 15.40 -2.10
CA ILE A 627 -33.20 15.56 -3.27
C ILE A 627 -32.62 14.78 -4.44
N THR A 628 -33.48 14.09 -5.19
CA THR A 628 -33.10 13.27 -6.36
C THR A 628 -33.99 13.62 -7.55
N ALA A 629 -33.45 13.58 -8.77
CA ALA A 629 -34.23 13.75 -10.00
C ALA A 629 -33.54 13.08 -11.21
N ASP A 630 -34.35 12.56 -12.12
CA ASP A 630 -33.89 12.31 -13.49
C ASP A 630 -33.68 13.65 -14.21
N LYS A 631 -32.49 13.84 -14.78
CA LYS A 631 -32.05 15.03 -15.52
C LYS A 631 -31.72 14.72 -16.99
N THR A 632 -32.16 13.56 -17.49
CA THR A 632 -31.96 13.10 -18.88
C THR A 632 -32.50 14.12 -19.88
N GLU A 633 -33.71 14.64 -19.69
CA GLU A 633 -34.30 15.60 -20.63
C GLU A 633 -33.49 16.90 -20.68
N GLU A 634 -33.12 17.44 -19.53
CA GLU A 634 -32.33 18.67 -19.43
C GLU A 634 -30.95 18.51 -20.07
N LEU A 635 -30.25 17.40 -19.82
CA LEU A 635 -28.97 17.08 -20.44
C LEU A 635 -29.04 17.00 -21.98
N PHE A 636 -30.16 16.51 -22.54
CA PHE A 636 -30.41 16.53 -23.99
C PHE A 636 -30.82 17.92 -24.52
N GLN A 637 -31.54 18.73 -23.73
CA GLN A 637 -31.93 20.10 -24.12
C GLN A 637 -30.74 21.08 -24.12
N THR A 638 -29.86 21.01 -23.11
CA THR A 638 -28.66 21.86 -23.00
C THR A 638 -27.47 21.32 -23.81
N GLY A 639 -27.43 20.00 -24.03
CA GLY A 639 -26.28 19.28 -24.58
C GLY A 639 -25.10 19.11 -23.61
N TYR A 640 -25.26 19.48 -22.33
CA TYR A 640 -24.25 19.29 -21.27
C TYR A 640 -24.83 19.43 -19.84
N TRP A 641 -24.18 18.80 -18.86
CA TRP A 641 -24.34 19.12 -17.43
C TRP A 641 -22.97 19.44 -16.83
N ALA A 642 -22.87 20.42 -15.95
CA ALA A 642 -21.63 20.80 -15.28
C ALA A 642 -21.85 20.96 -13.78
N SER A 643 -20.88 20.50 -12.98
CA SER A 643 -20.91 20.56 -11.52
C SER A 643 -19.65 21.24 -10.98
N TYR A 644 -19.80 22.01 -9.90
CA TYR A 644 -18.80 22.98 -9.43
C TYR A 644 -19.06 23.46 -7.98
N ASN A 645 -19.38 22.54 -7.06
CA ASN A 645 -19.52 22.79 -5.62
C ASN A 645 -20.64 23.76 -5.18
N ILE A 646 -21.67 23.94 -6.00
CA ILE A 646 -22.84 24.73 -5.62
C ILE A 646 -24.09 23.90 -5.95
N PRO A 647 -25.04 23.73 -5.00
CA PRO A 647 -26.26 22.97 -5.25
C PRO A 647 -27.05 23.51 -6.44
N TYR A 648 -27.55 22.60 -7.26
CA TYR A 648 -28.47 22.86 -8.37
C TYR A 648 -29.91 23.02 -7.86
N PHE A 649 -30.36 22.17 -6.93
CA PHE A 649 -31.74 22.21 -6.45
C PHE A 649 -31.91 23.43 -5.52
N GLU A 650 -32.89 24.28 -5.83
CA GLU A 650 -33.05 25.56 -5.12
C GLU A 650 -33.34 25.34 -3.63
N GLU A 651 -34.07 24.28 -3.29
CA GLU A 651 -34.34 23.87 -1.92
C GLU A 651 -33.06 23.53 -1.14
N VAL A 652 -32.11 22.82 -1.78
CA VAL A 652 -30.81 22.45 -1.18
C VAL A 652 -29.90 23.67 -1.08
N PHE A 653 -29.87 24.51 -2.12
CA PHE A 653 -29.12 25.77 -2.13
C PHE A 653 -29.59 26.73 -1.02
N ASN A 654 -30.91 26.86 -0.85
CA ASN A 654 -31.52 27.70 0.17
C ASN A 654 -31.31 27.10 1.57
N ALA A 655 -31.50 25.79 1.76
CA ALA A 655 -31.35 25.15 3.07
C ALA A 655 -29.89 25.11 3.58
N SER A 656 -28.91 24.98 2.68
CA SER A 656 -27.48 24.92 3.03
C SER A 656 -26.81 26.27 3.32
N GLY A 657 -27.56 27.38 3.22
CA GLY A 657 -27.06 28.73 3.49
C GLY A 657 -26.47 29.45 2.28
N GLY A 658 -26.79 29.01 1.05
CA GLY A 658 -26.28 29.61 -0.18
C GLY A 658 -26.72 31.07 -0.38
N GLN A 659 -27.94 31.42 0.03
CA GLN A 659 -28.48 32.79 -0.08
C GLN A 659 -27.70 33.78 0.80
N GLU A 660 -27.36 33.40 2.02
CA GLU A 660 -26.57 34.19 2.97
C GLU A 660 -25.15 34.42 2.43
N LEU A 661 -24.56 33.41 1.79
CA LEU A 661 -23.26 33.52 1.14
C LEU A 661 -23.29 34.44 -0.09
N VAL A 662 -24.33 34.36 -0.93
CA VAL A 662 -24.53 35.28 -2.06
C VAL A 662 -24.72 36.72 -1.57
N GLN A 663 -25.53 36.94 -0.54
CA GLN A 663 -25.73 38.28 0.05
C GLN A 663 -24.42 38.86 0.63
N LYS A 664 -23.60 38.02 1.28
CA LYS A 664 -22.37 38.44 1.97
C LYS A 664 -21.19 38.65 1.02
N TYR A 665 -21.01 37.75 0.05
CA TYR A 665 -19.81 37.69 -0.79
C TYR A 665 -20.08 38.04 -2.26
N GLY A 666 -21.25 37.72 -2.80
CA GLY A 666 -21.67 38.05 -4.17
C GLY A 666 -21.80 36.82 -5.08
N SER A 667 -21.73 37.07 -6.40
CA SER A 667 -21.94 36.07 -7.46
C SER A 667 -21.03 34.83 -7.39
N TRP A 668 -19.90 34.89 -6.68
CA TRP A 668 -19.03 33.73 -6.47
C TRP A 668 -19.76 32.52 -5.86
N PHE A 669 -20.76 32.75 -5.01
CA PHE A 669 -21.60 31.71 -4.41
C PHE A 669 -22.94 31.49 -5.14
N SER A 670 -23.14 32.11 -6.31
CA SER A 670 -24.35 31.88 -7.13
C SER A 670 -24.17 30.63 -7.98
N PHE A 671 -25.19 29.76 -8.02
CA PHE A 671 -25.18 28.58 -8.89
C PHE A 671 -24.95 28.95 -10.37
N SER A 672 -25.51 30.06 -10.84
CA SER A 672 -25.38 30.47 -12.24
C SER A 672 -24.22 31.44 -12.50
N GLU A 673 -23.90 32.33 -11.57
CA GLU A 673 -22.96 33.45 -11.85
C GLU A 673 -21.56 33.32 -11.22
N ASN A 674 -21.24 32.16 -10.62
CA ASN A 674 -19.85 31.88 -10.19
C ASN A 674 -18.90 31.70 -11.41
N PRO A 675 -17.57 31.88 -11.22
CA PRO A 675 -16.59 31.75 -12.30
C PRO A 675 -16.67 30.46 -13.12
N ARG A 676 -16.83 29.29 -12.47
CA ARG A 676 -16.88 28.00 -13.17
C ARG A 676 -18.16 27.85 -13.98
N ALA A 677 -19.32 28.21 -13.44
CA ALA A 677 -20.58 28.23 -14.19
C ALA A 677 -20.48 29.11 -15.45
N GLN A 678 -19.88 30.29 -15.34
CA GLN A 678 -19.69 31.19 -16.49
C GLN A 678 -18.67 30.63 -17.50
N ILE A 679 -17.55 30.05 -17.04
CA ILE A 679 -16.54 29.44 -17.93
C ILE A 679 -17.12 28.23 -18.67
N PHE A 680 -17.83 27.33 -17.98
CA PHE A 680 -18.54 26.20 -18.61
C PHE A 680 -19.59 26.68 -19.62
N ARG A 681 -20.45 27.63 -19.24
CA ARG A 681 -21.46 28.24 -20.12
C ARG A 681 -20.85 28.82 -21.40
N ARG A 682 -19.67 29.45 -21.30
CA ARG A 682 -18.93 30.04 -22.43
C ARG A 682 -18.22 28.99 -23.29
N ASN A 683 -17.60 27.98 -22.68
CA ASN A 683 -16.62 27.11 -23.35
C ASN A 683 -17.12 25.70 -23.71
N GLN A 684 -18.21 25.18 -23.12
CA GLN A 684 -18.64 23.78 -23.33
C GLN A 684 -18.95 23.41 -24.79
N THR A 685 -19.30 24.40 -25.63
CA THR A 685 -19.55 24.22 -27.06
C THR A 685 -18.28 23.97 -27.88
N PHE A 686 -17.10 24.27 -27.34
CA PHE A 686 -15.82 23.93 -27.96
C PHE A 686 -15.43 22.46 -27.74
N VAL A 687 -16.09 21.75 -26.80
CA VAL A 687 -15.90 20.30 -26.62
C VAL A 687 -16.64 19.56 -27.72
N THR A 688 -15.88 19.06 -28.71
CA THR A 688 -16.41 18.35 -29.89
C THR A 688 -15.78 16.96 -30.11
N ASP A 689 -14.79 16.62 -29.29
CA ASP A 689 -14.00 15.40 -29.25
C ASP A 689 -13.37 15.22 -27.84
N ILE A 690 -12.47 14.24 -27.72
CA ILE A 690 -11.78 13.90 -26.48
C ILE A 690 -10.74 14.96 -26.10
N GLU A 691 -9.91 15.42 -27.04
CA GLU A 691 -8.82 16.38 -26.77
C GLU A 691 -9.37 17.73 -26.28
N SER A 692 -10.48 18.18 -26.87
CA SER A 692 -11.19 19.38 -26.43
C SER A 692 -11.88 19.23 -25.06
N MET A 693 -12.29 18.02 -24.66
CA MET A 693 -12.76 17.74 -23.29
C MET A 693 -11.60 17.85 -22.29
N VAL A 694 -10.50 17.14 -22.53
CA VAL A 694 -9.28 17.17 -21.70
C VAL A 694 -8.85 18.62 -21.46
N ARG A 695 -8.73 19.40 -22.54
CA ARG A 695 -8.31 20.80 -22.48
C ARG A 695 -9.27 21.73 -21.72
N LEU A 696 -10.59 21.50 -21.79
CA LEU A 696 -11.54 22.30 -20.99
C LEU A 696 -11.47 21.92 -19.51
N MET A 697 -11.33 20.64 -19.20
CA MET A 697 -11.29 20.17 -17.81
C MET A 697 -9.96 20.52 -17.12
N ARG A 698 -8.86 20.62 -17.88
CA ARG A 698 -7.58 21.18 -17.41
C ARG A 698 -7.48 22.70 -17.50
N TYR A 699 -8.55 23.41 -17.88
CA TYR A 699 -8.48 24.85 -18.14
C TYR A 699 -8.15 25.68 -16.88
N ASN A 700 -7.00 26.35 -16.91
CA ASN A 700 -6.70 27.48 -16.04
C ASN A 700 -5.87 28.54 -16.77
N ASN A 701 -6.48 29.69 -17.03
CA ASN A 701 -5.85 30.83 -17.70
C ASN A 701 -6.01 32.11 -16.86
N TYR A 702 -5.96 31.99 -15.52
CA TYR A 702 -6.56 32.96 -14.60
C TYR A 702 -6.09 34.41 -14.72
N LYS A 703 -4.88 34.64 -15.26
CA LYS A 703 -4.30 35.98 -15.48
C LYS A 703 -5.01 36.73 -16.60
N GLU A 704 -5.31 36.03 -17.70
CA GLU A 704 -5.80 36.63 -18.94
C GLU A 704 -7.32 36.44 -19.15
N ASP A 705 -7.97 35.51 -18.42
CA ASP A 705 -9.42 35.31 -18.49
C ASP A 705 -10.17 36.25 -17.53
N PRO A 706 -11.00 37.19 -18.01
CA PRO A 706 -11.76 38.08 -17.13
C PRO A 706 -12.76 37.37 -16.22
N LEU A 707 -13.19 36.14 -16.56
CA LEU A 707 -14.05 35.33 -15.67
C LEU A 707 -13.30 34.81 -14.44
N SER A 708 -11.96 34.81 -14.46
CA SER A 708 -11.13 34.45 -13.32
C SER A 708 -10.81 35.62 -12.38
N TRP A 709 -11.22 36.83 -12.72
CA TRP A 709 -10.94 38.03 -11.94
C TRP A 709 -11.92 38.19 -10.77
N CYS A 710 -11.42 38.73 -9.65
CA CYS A 710 -12.14 38.93 -8.40
C CYS A 710 -12.13 40.43 -8.05
N ASP A 711 -13.28 41.10 -8.12
CA ASP A 711 -13.42 42.54 -7.83
C ASP A 711 -13.01 42.93 -6.40
N LYS A 712 -13.05 41.96 -5.47
CA LYS A 712 -12.75 42.13 -4.04
C LYS A 712 -11.36 41.59 -3.67
N CYS A 713 -10.52 41.29 -4.65
CA CYS A 713 -9.17 40.76 -4.44
C CYS A 713 -8.10 41.74 -4.94
N ASP A 714 -6.94 41.75 -4.28
CA ASP A 714 -5.74 42.43 -4.75
C ASP A 714 -4.54 41.45 -4.70
N PRO A 715 -3.98 41.01 -5.84
CA PRO A 715 -4.40 41.33 -7.21
C PRO A 715 -5.77 40.69 -7.55
N SER A 716 -6.44 41.24 -8.57
CA SER A 716 -7.77 40.77 -8.97
C SER A 716 -7.78 39.38 -9.66
N PRO A 717 -6.85 39.03 -10.59
CA PRO A 717 -6.78 37.68 -11.14
C PRO A 717 -6.51 36.62 -10.07
N ASN A 718 -7.34 35.58 -9.98
CA ASN A 718 -7.22 34.54 -8.95
C ASN A 718 -7.23 33.11 -9.52
N GLY A 719 -6.22 32.31 -9.14
CA GLY A 719 -6.00 30.94 -9.62
C GLY A 719 -7.06 29.92 -9.19
N GLU A 720 -7.90 30.24 -8.19
CA GLU A 720 -9.07 29.45 -7.79
C GLU A 720 -10.20 29.53 -8.83
N ASN A 721 -10.31 30.65 -9.56
CA ASN A 721 -11.47 30.97 -10.39
C ASN A 721 -11.37 30.36 -11.81
N SER A 722 -11.13 29.05 -11.92
CA SER A 722 -11.04 28.33 -13.20
C SER A 722 -11.62 26.91 -13.09
N ILE A 723 -11.56 26.10 -14.14
CA ILE A 723 -12.10 24.72 -14.09
C ILE A 723 -11.19 23.81 -13.27
N SER A 724 -9.88 23.91 -13.47
CA SER A 724 -8.84 23.22 -12.69
C SER A 724 -8.07 24.25 -11.86
N ALA A 725 -8.32 24.35 -10.55
CA ALA A 725 -7.76 25.42 -9.72
C ALA A 725 -6.22 25.33 -9.58
N ARG A 726 -5.58 26.49 -9.35
CA ARG A 726 -4.15 26.62 -9.02
C ARG A 726 -3.99 27.63 -7.90
N SER A 727 -4.48 27.30 -6.72
CA SER A 727 -4.47 28.19 -5.55
C SER A 727 -3.04 28.48 -5.07
N ASP A 728 -2.04 27.69 -5.47
CA ASP A 728 -0.62 27.94 -5.20
C ASP A 728 -0.05 29.16 -5.94
N LEU A 729 -0.64 29.53 -7.08
CA LEU A 729 -0.21 30.66 -7.91
C LEU A 729 -0.81 32.02 -7.50
N ASN A 730 -1.65 32.04 -6.47
CA ASN A 730 -2.11 33.27 -5.81
C ASN A 730 -0.98 33.84 -4.93
N PRO A 731 -0.71 35.15 -4.87
CA PRO A 731 0.35 35.69 -4.00
C PRO A 731 0.03 35.59 -2.50
N ALA A 732 1.00 35.14 -1.69
CA ALA A 732 0.89 35.00 -0.23
C ALA A 732 0.41 36.27 0.49
N ASN A 733 0.82 37.44 0.00
CA ASN A 733 0.55 38.76 0.56
C ASN A 733 -0.67 39.46 -0.07
N GLY A 734 -1.44 38.77 -0.91
CA GLY A 734 -2.64 39.32 -1.52
C GLY A 734 -3.79 39.55 -0.53
N THR A 735 -4.72 40.44 -0.89
CA THR A 735 -5.96 40.67 -0.15
C THR A 735 -7.07 39.79 -0.72
N TYR A 736 -7.74 39.01 0.13
CA TYR A 736 -8.77 38.04 -0.27
C TYR A 736 -9.98 38.07 0.68
N PRO A 737 -11.23 38.07 0.15
CA PRO A 737 -12.44 38.25 0.96
C PRO A 737 -12.86 37.00 1.77
N PHE A 738 -12.37 35.81 1.42
CA PHE A 738 -12.59 34.55 2.14
C PHE A 738 -11.41 33.59 1.95
N GLY A 739 -11.52 32.36 2.44
CA GLY A 739 -10.40 31.42 2.59
C GLY A 739 -9.92 30.79 1.28
N ALA A 740 -10.85 30.34 0.44
CA ALA A 740 -10.55 29.61 -0.80
C ALA A 740 -9.61 30.36 -1.75
N LEU A 741 -9.90 31.64 -1.98
CA LEU A 741 -9.18 32.55 -2.87
C LEU A 741 -7.73 32.86 -2.45
N ARG A 742 -7.27 32.40 -1.28
CA ARG A 742 -5.91 32.64 -0.78
C ARG A 742 -4.88 31.78 -1.49
N GLN A 743 -3.60 32.01 -1.18
CA GLN A 743 -2.55 31.07 -1.54
C GLN A 743 -2.68 29.78 -0.71
N ARG A 744 -2.79 28.62 -1.37
CA ARG A 744 -2.96 27.31 -0.73
C ARG A 744 -2.21 26.21 -1.51
N PRO A 745 -1.70 25.15 -0.86
CA PRO A 745 -1.18 23.96 -1.54
C PRO A 745 -2.36 23.08 -2.00
N HIS A 746 -3.19 23.65 -2.87
CA HIS A 746 -4.51 23.15 -3.24
C HIS A 746 -4.83 23.62 -4.66
N GLY A 747 -5.65 22.85 -5.37
CA GLY A 747 -6.02 23.12 -6.74
C GLY A 747 -6.61 21.86 -7.37
N GLY A 748 -6.78 21.86 -8.69
CA GLY A 748 -6.99 20.62 -9.44
C GLY A 748 -5.77 19.71 -9.25
N THR A 749 -6.00 18.43 -8.97
CA THR A 749 -4.96 17.42 -8.70
C THR A 749 -5.00 16.22 -9.66
N ASP A 750 -6.00 16.16 -10.54
CA ASP A 750 -6.07 15.24 -11.67
C ASP A 750 -7.03 15.76 -12.75
N MET A 751 -7.24 14.96 -13.79
CA MET A 751 -8.51 14.90 -14.53
C MET A 751 -8.72 13.46 -14.97
N LYS A 752 -9.95 12.95 -14.88
CA LYS A 752 -10.39 11.67 -15.46
C LYS A 752 -11.49 11.91 -16.47
N MET A 753 -11.57 11.08 -17.51
CA MET A 753 -12.76 11.00 -18.36
C MET A 753 -12.99 9.61 -18.98
N THR A 754 -14.23 9.29 -19.30
CA THR A 754 -14.58 8.15 -20.17
C THR A 754 -15.57 8.57 -21.27
N SER A 755 -15.87 7.66 -22.18
CA SER A 755 -16.90 7.78 -23.20
C SER A 755 -17.67 6.47 -23.37
N ALA A 756 -18.75 6.45 -24.16
CA ALA A 756 -19.59 5.27 -24.34
C ALA A 756 -18.87 4.07 -24.99
N ASP A 757 -17.71 4.28 -25.63
CA ASP A 757 -16.88 3.18 -26.16
C ASP A 757 -15.81 2.72 -25.16
N MET A 758 -15.09 3.67 -24.54
CA MET A 758 -14.10 3.35 -23.50
C MET A 758 -14.73 2.63 -22.31
N PHE A 759 -15.92 3.08 -21.89
CA PHE A 759 -16.68 2.47 -20.79
C PHE A 759 -16.92 0.96 -20.98
N ARG A 760 -17.19 0.49 -22.20
CA ARG A 760 -17.41 -0.94 -22.51
C ARG A 760 -16.18 -1.82 -22.22
N ARG A 761 -14.99 -1.23 -22.16
CA ARG A 761 -13.72 -1.88 -21.86
C ARG A 761 -13.20 -1.53 -20.46
N PHE A 762 -14.00 -0.80 -19.66
CA PHE A 762 -13.60 -0.15 -18.41
C PHE A 762 -12.36 0.76 -18.55
N GLU A 763 -12.19 1.35 -19.74
CA GLU A 763 -11.12 2.30 -20.04
C GLU A 763 -11.51 3.71 -19.60
N LEU A 764 -10.49 4.50 -19.27
CA LEU A 764 -10.59 5.94 -19.06
C LEU A 764 -9.31 6.63 -19.51
N LEU A 765 -9.39 7.93 -19.75
CA LEU A 765 -8.23 8.81 -19.87
C LEU A 765 -8.00 9.50 -18.53
N ALA A 766 -6.73 9.63 -18.13
CA ALA A 766 -6.37 10.31 -16.89
C ALA A 766 -5.16 11.24 -17.07
N VAL A 767 -5.11 12.33 -16.31
CA VAL A 767 -3.96 13.22 -16.14
C VAL A 767 -3.72 13.36 -14.65
N SER A 768 -2.48 13.24 -14.17
CA SER A 768 -2.16 13.39 -12.74
C SER A 768 -1.53 14.75 -12.44
N GLY A 769 -1.79 15.29 -11.25
CA GLY A 769 -1.23 16.53 -10.73
C GLY A 769 -1.90 17.81 -11.25
N PRO A 770 -1.39 18.99 -10.87
CA PRO A 770 -2.01 20.27 -11.19
C PRO A 770 -1.88 20.66 -12.67
N THR A 771 -2.86 21.39 -13.20
CA THR A 771 -2.84 21.84 -14.61
C THR A 771 -1.61 22.70 -14.91
N TRP A 772 -1.06 22.53 -16.11
CA TRP A 772 0.10 23.26 -16.64
C TRP A 772 -0.08 23.75 -18.08
N ASP A 773 -1.27 23.55 -18.69
CA ASP A 773 -1.61 23.90 -20.09
C ASP A 773 -1.35 25.37 -20.45
N GLN A 774 -1.61 26.28 -19.50
CA GLN A 774 -1.54 27.73 -19.69
C GLN A 774 -0.91 28.46 -18.47
N VAL A 775 -0.33 27.71 -17.54
CA VAL A 775 0.21 28.19 -16.25
C VAL A 775 1.49 27.40 -15.91
N PRO A 776 2.43 27.96 -15.13
CA PRO A 776 3.68 27.28 -14.81
C PRO A 776 3.44 25.91 -14.15
N VAL A 777 4.16 24.89 -14.61
CA VAL A 777 4.19 23.55 -14.02
C VAL A 777 4.38 23.64 -12.51
N PHE A 778 3.61 22.88 -11.73
CA PHE A 778 3.82 22.81 -10.29
C PHE A 778 5.10 22.02 -9.98
N GLN A 779 5.92 22.53 -9.06
CA GLN A 779 7.13 21.86 -8.60
C GLN A 779 7.32 22.08 -7.09
N TRP A 780 7.48 21.01 -6.31
CA TRP A 780 7.59 21.10 -4.84
C TRP A 780 8.76 21.96 -4.40
N SER A 781 9.97 21.68 -4.91
CA SER A 781 11.24 22.31 -4.51
C SER A 781 11.33 23.81 -4.80
N SER A 782 10.61 24.32 -5.80
CA SER A 782 10.56 25.76 -6.14
C SER A 782 9.27 26.46 -5.69
N SER A 783 8.29 25.71 -5.18
CA SER A 783 7.07 26.27 -4.58
C SER A 783 7.29 26.87 -3.18
N PRO A 784 6.35 27.67 -2.66
CA PRO A 784 6.31 28.06 -1.23
C PRO A 784 6.14 26.88 -0.25
N TYR A 785 5.96 25.66 -0.76
CA TYR A 785 5.59 24.47 -0.02
C TYR A 785 6.68 23.38 0.02
N SER A 786 7.91 23.72 -0.39
CA SER A 786 9.08 22.83 -0.37
C SER A 786 9.35 22.13 0.98
N ASN A 787 8.84 22.71 2.08
CA ASN A 787 8.98 22.19 3.44
C ASN A 787 7.80 21.32 3.93
N LEU A 788 6.76 21.12 3.11
CA LEU A 788 5.66 20.19 3.43
C LEU A 788 6.05 18.75 3.11
N LEU A 789 5.49 17.77 3.83
CA LEU A 789 5.73 16.36 3.54
C LEU A 789 4.96 15.91 2.30
N HIS A 790 5.72 15.39 1.33
CA HIS A 790 5.27 14.88 0.04
C HIS A 790 6.07 13.61 -0.34
N MET A 791 6.31 12.74 0.64
CA MET A 791 7.06 11.49 0.49
C MET A 791 6.55 10.66 -0.69
N GLY A 792 7.46 10.20 -1.56
CA GLY A 792 7.13 9.40 -2.74
C GLY A 792 6.51 10.17 -3.91
N GLN A 793 6.21 11.47 -3.76
CA GLN A 793 5.74 12.28 -4.89
C GLN A 793 6.92 12.69 -5.79
N PRO A 794 6.70 12.79 -7.11
CA PRO A 794 7.57 13.52 -8.02
C PRO A 794 7.74 14.98 -7.58
N ASP A 795 8.94 15.54 -7.76
CA ASP A 795 9.18 16.97 -7.50
C ASP A 795 8.43 17.85 -8.50
N LEU A 796 8.52 17.53 -9.79
CA LEU A 796 7.94 18.27 -10.92
C LEU A 796 6.71 17.54 -11.48
N TRP A 797 5.59 18.26 -11.63
CA TRP A 797 4.30 17.70 -12.03
C TRP A 797 3.91 18.07 -13.47
N ALA A 798 4.67 17.53 -14.44
CA ALA A 798 4.49 17.74 -15.89
C ALA A 798 3.99 16.48 -16.60
N PHE A 799 2.94 15.83 -16.08
CA PHE A 799 2.43 14.58 -16.66
C PHE A 799 1.46 14.84 -17.81
N ASP A 800 1.60 14.03 -18.86
CA ASP A 800 0.70 13.96 -20.03
C ASP A 800 -0.58 13.15 -19.71
N THR A 801 -1.49 13.07 -20.68
CA THR A 801 -2.71 12.23 -20.59
C THR A 801 -2.39 10.77 -20.88
N VAL A 802 -2.69 9.87 -19.94
CA VAL A 802 -2.61 8.42 -20.14
C VAL A 802 -3.96 7.82 -20.56
N HIS A 803 -3.94 6.86 -21.49
CA HIS A 803 -5.10 6.00 -21.78
C HIS A 803 -4.99 4.71 -20.96
N VAL A 804 -5.76 4.66 -19.88
CA VAL A 804 -5.76 3.55 -18.93
C VAL A 804 -6.46 2.35 -19.55
N ARG A 805 -5.73 1.24 -19.68
CA ARG A 805 -6.22 -0.05 -20.18
C ARG A 805 -5.75 -1.14 -19.22
N TRP A 806 -6.66 -2.02 -18.84
CA TRP A 806 -6.43 -3.06 -17.84
C TRP A 806 -5.94 -4.35 -18.48
N SER A 807 -5.26 -5.20 -17.70
CA SER A 807 -4.89 -6.54 -18.18
C SER A 807 -6.13 -7.43 -18.36
N THR A 808 -6.13 -8.26 -19.41
CA THR A 808 -7.29 -9.05 -19.87
C THR A 808 -7.13 -10.54 -19.59
#